data_AF-A0A6M7WBU0-F1
#
_entry.id   AF-A0A6M7WBU0-F1
#
_cell.length_a   1.000
_cell.length_b   1.000
_cell.length_c   1.000
_cell.angle_alpha   90.00
_cell.angle_beta   90.00
_cell.angle_gamma   90.00
#
_symmetry.space_group_name_H-M   'P 1'
#
loop_
_entity.id
_entity.type
_entity.pdbx_description
1 polymer ?
#
loop_
_entity_poly.entity_id
_entity_poly.type
_entity_poly.pdbx_seq_one_letter_code
_entity_poly.pdbx_strand_id
1 'polypeptide(L)'
;MVGQGGAGASVSSGAGFQARVAAYSILSSICEIETEFGAASSIAQVGFETRTSIDDLNLLFRNGSRSYIQAKATVDFSLATGELRSVFQQFEQQDAAGDNNERFLLVTSSRASKKVTFDLRAALEGFRSSQAGDFFRDQPKVLTDIIADLRIALTELRNAADREDDPAAVDRIIRKSGVVVLDVEAKDTLEQAIILVLQAKGYAAPSGVWGKAVADCVTYAKQRRTITIEEISKTFERFQVPVAELSQAAADDILKIELGEMEAASGREVVLLRTIDEALGPVGRNIIMEFFRFDGNCDERLDFDTTPFTLPNGLQFEVLLRAATEQGIARLINEHLELVGDQPIVMMRLNSDTDPDAEPCAIAQRERLRNAIKQNEHPLLCLHCGQTVAEPLAAFVEIGHFLNPVVGLVHSACLKPVDRVIGGAKSPFSEEHPELVNFDANAWFRAVNGGQRAFDNLNLLRAGPVAHMGWGGRIARGPAGQFLVEVLLKDGGSEIVTQRNTLHRFSKREAEEFVARLNIMFKEKSDAGDPFCYTDQSKGFGPRSILIEQFGAREKRREVASAQVRQFEQRLVAPYSRPGQWYAPVLSLRYSSSGDPVALGGAVILLTDPLALKDHLNNWREAGFEVTDYELVSVLTDADFDDFMRWVEDHGHFAVVDALLDPGTGMLASGVLLRSIESIGGDLPTP
;
A
#
# COMPACT_ATOMS: atom_id res chain seq x y z
N MET A 1 21.06 28.59 -21.61
CA MET A 1 20.84 27.82 -22.85
C MET A 1 22.05 26.93 -23.10
N VAL A 2 22.00 25.69 -22.64
CA VAL A 2 22.84 24.57 -23.06
C VAL A 2 21.91 23.36 -22.99
N GLY A 3 21.79 22.63 -24.10
CA GLY A 3 20.69 21.70 -24.37
C GLY A 3 20.71 20.43 -23.51
N GLN A 4 19.55 20.10 -22.93
CA GLN A 4 19.21 18.75 -22.55
C GLN A 4 18.91 17.97 -23.83
N GLY A 5 19.73 16.96 -24.13
CA GLY A 5 19.58 16.09 -25.29
C GLY A 5 18.35 15.21 -25.15
N GLY A 6 17.31 15.52 -25.94
CA GLY A 6 16.23 14.62 -26.26
C GLY A 6 16.74 13.47 -27.14
N ALA A 7 17.18 12.40 -26.50
CA ALA A 7 17.52 11.13 -27.15
C ALA A 7 17.04 9.97 -26.28
N GLY A 8 15.73 9.78 -26.22
CA GLY A 8 15.10 8.65 -25.52
C GLY A 8 13.63 8.41 -25.88
N ALA A 9 13.00 9.28 -26.68
CA ALA A 9 11.56 9.28 -26.90
C ALA A 9 11.04 8.30 -27.98
N SER A 10 11.81 7.28 -28.40
CA SER A 10 11.30 6.32 -29.40
C SER A 10 11.89 4.90 -29.34
N VAL A 11 12.48 4.47 -28.22
CA VAL A 11 12.79 3.04 -28.03
C VAL A 11 11.59 2.36 -27.35
N SER A 12 10.64 1.93 -28.18
CA SER A 12 9.60 0.90 -27.94
C SER A 12 8.81 0.98 -26.63
N SER A 13 7.64 1.62 -26.65
CA SER A 13 6.64 1.64 -25.56
C SER A 13 6.27 0.24 -25.01
N GLY A 14 6.32 -0.82 -25.82
CA GLY A 14 6.06 -2.20 -25.38
C GLY A 14 7.17 -2.85 -24.54
N ALA A 15 8.45 -2.71 -24.96
CA ALA A 15 9.57 -3.32 -24.25
C ALA A 15 9.86 -2.62 -22.90
N GLY A 16 9.47 -1.34 -22.78
CA GLY A 16 9.55 -0.59 -21.53
C GLY A 16 8.64 -1.17 -20.44
N PHE A 17 7.39 -1.52 -20.79
CA PHE A 17 6.44 -2.10 -19.83
C PHE A 17 6.87 -3.51 -19.39
N GLN A 18 7.26 -4.37 -20.32
CA GLN A 18 7.81 -5.71 -20.00
C GLN A 18 8.99 -5.64 -19.03
N ALA A 19 9.95 -4.74 -19.29
CA ALA A 19 11.10 -4.57 -18.42
C ALA A 19 10.72 -4.06 -17.02
N ARG A 20 9.70 -3.21 -16.90
CA ARG A 20 9.17 -2.72 -15.63
C ARG A 20 8.44 -3.81 -14.85
N VAL A 21 7.64 -4.65 -15.51
CA VAL A 21 7.01 -5.82 -14.90
C VAL A 21 8.07 -6.76 -14.34
N ALA A 22 9.11 -7.06 -15.13
CA ALA A 22 10.21 -7.92 -14.69
C ALA A 22 11.01 -7.31 -13.53
N ALA A 23 11.32 -6.01 -13.60
CA ALA A 23 12.00 -5.29 -12.52
C ALA A 23 11.17 -5.31 -11.24
N TYR A 24 9.85 -5.11 -11.33
CA TYR A 24 8.93 -5.21 -10.21
C TYR A 24 8.97 -6.61 -9.58
N SER A 25 8.88 -7.69 -10.36
CA SER A 25 8.99 -9.05 -9.85
C SER A 25 10.34 -9.30 -9.14
N ILE A 26 11.45 -8.84 -9.74
CA ILE A 26 12.79 -9.03 -9.18
C ILE A 26 12.97 -8.27 -7.86
N LEU A 27 12.68 -6.96 -7.85
CA LEU A 27 12.90 -6.12 -6.67
C LEU A 27 11.94 -6.47 -5.54
N SER A 28 10.70 -6.85 -5.85
CA SER A 28 9.76 -7.35 -4.84
C SER A 28 10.28 -8.64 -4.21
N SER A 29 10.85 -9.56 -5.00
CA SER A 29 11.49 -10.77 -4.47
C SER A 29 12.75 -10.49 -3.65
N ILE A 30 13.62 -9.56 -4.08
CA ILE A 30 14.82 -9.16 -3.32
C ILE A 30 14.44 -8.48 -2.00
N CYS A 31 13.38 -7.68 -1.99
CA CYS A 31 12.90 -6.99 -0.80
C CYS A 31 11.96 -7.84 0.07
N GLU A 32 11.71 -9.09 -0.34
CA GLU A 32 10.85 -10.07 0.33
C GLU A 32 9.37 -9.64 0.49
N ILE A 33 8.83 -8.89 -0.49
CA ILE A 33 7.45 -8.40 -0.48
C ILE A 33 6.51 -9.22 -1.36
N GLU A 34 5.35 -9.61 -0.81
CA GLU A 34 4.32 -10.37 -1.53
C GLU A 34 3.75 -9.59 -2.73
N THR A 35 3.45 -10.31 -3.82
CA THR A 35 2.92 -9.74 -5.05
C THR A 35 1.80 -10.59 -5.64
N GLU A 36 1.15 -10.09 -6.70
CA GLU A 36 0.13 -10.83 -7.45
C GLU A 36 0.64 -12.09 -8.17
N PHE A 37 1.95 -12.25 -8.26
CA PHE A 37 2.57 -13.47 -8.78
C PHE A 37 2.68 -14.58 -7.72
N GLY A 38 2.55 -14.23 -6.44
CA GLY A 38 2.74 -15.12 -5.29
C GLY A 38 3.64 -14.50 -4.21
N ALA A 39 3.93 -15.30 -3.18
CA ALA A 39 4.83 -14.90 -2.09
C ALA A 39 6.23 -14.55 -2.60
N ALA A 40 6.86 -13.49 -2.09
CA ALA A 40 8.14 -12.98 -2.59
C ALA A 40 9.25 -14.03 -2.64
N SER A 41 9.38 -14.77 -1.54
CA SER A 41 10.35 -15.83 -1.33
C SER A 41 10.11 -17.05 -2.21
N SER A 42 8.96 -17.12 -2.89
CA SER A 42 8.61 -18.24 -3.75
C SER A 42 9.24 -18.17 -5.14
N ILE A 43 9.67 -16.99 -5.62
CA ILE A 43 10.29 -16.86 -6.95
C ILE A 43 11.78 -17.21 -6.84
N ALA A 44 12.23 -18.15 -7.68
CA ALA A 44 13.62 -18.62 -7.73
C ALA A 44 14.39 -18.03 -8.92
N GLN A 45 13.75 -17.93 -10.09
CA GLN A 45 14.40 -17.47 -11.32
C GLN A 45 13.45 -16.66 -12.21
N VAL A 46 14.05 -15.75 -12.98
CA VAL A 46 13.38 -14.92 -13.98
C VAL A 46 14.06 -15.12 -15.33
N GLY A 47 13.32 -15.61 -16.32
CA GLY A 47 13.74 -15.80 -17.70
C GLY A 47 13.16 -14.72 -18.61
N PHE A 48 13.99 -14.16 -19.49
CA PHE A 48 13.61 -13.11 -20.44
C PHE A 48 13.78 -13.59 -21.88
N GLU A 49 12.86 -13.22 -22.77
CA GLU A 49 12.95 -13.50 -24.21
C GLU A 49 13.32 -14.97 -24.47
N THR A 50 12.62 -15.86 -23.77
CA THR A 50 12.94 -17.28 -23.72
C THR A 50 12.69 -17.94 -25.10
N ARG A 51 13.25 -19.12 -25.36
CA ARG A 51 12.99 -19.85 -26.63
C ARG A 51 11.60 -20.52 -26.66
N THR A 52 10.68 -19.99 -25.87
CA THR A 52 9.35 -20.55 -25.65
C THR A 52 8.38 -19.93 -26.64
N SER A 53 7.07 -20.11 -26.47
CA SER A 53 6.10 -19.43 -27.35
C SER A 53 5.57 -18.14 -26.72
N ILE A 54 5.59 -18.06 -25.40
CA ILE A 54 5.45 -16.82 -24.63
C ILE A 54 6.86 -16.36 -24.30
N ASP A 55 7.28 -15.25 -24.90
CA ASP A 55 8.68 -14.84 -24.90
C ASP A 55 8.97 -13.73 -23.88
N ASP A 56 7.97 -12.96 -23.46
CA ASP A 56 8.25 -11.74 -22.70
C ASP A 56 8.93 -12.02 -21.35
N LEU A 57 8.37 -12.92 -20.52
CA LEU A 57 8.90 -13.22 -19.19
C LEU A 57 8.48 -14.62 -18.69
N ASN A 58 9.36 -15.34 -18.00
CA ASN A 58 9.07 -16.61 -17.32
C ASN A 58 9.54 -16.56 -15.87
N LEU A 59 8.66 -16.87 -14.93
CA LEU A 59 8.96 -16.98 -13.50
C LEU A 59 9.00 -18.46 -13.09
N LEU A 60 10.14 -18.93 -12.59
CA LEU A 60 10.28 -20.23 -11.95
C LEU A 60 10.16 -20.07 -10.45
N PHE A 61 9.25 -20.82 -9.84
CA PHE A 61 9.04 -20.82 -8.40
C PHE A 61 9.84 -21.93 -7.71
N ARG A 62 10.17 -21.74 -6.42
CA ARG A 62 10.91 -22.72 -5.59
C ARG A 62 10.18 -24.06 -5.46
N ASN A 63 8.86 -24.07 -5.59
CA ASN A 63 8.04 -25.29 -5.62
C ASN A 63 8.07 -26.02 -6.99
N GLY A 64 8.83 -25.52 -7.96
CA GLY A 64 8.97 -26.08 -9.31
C GLY A 64 7.89 -25.65 -10.30
N SER A 65 6.86 -24.92 -9.88
CA SER A 65 5.85 -24.37 -10.80
C SER A 65 6.41 -23.23 -11.65
N ARG A 66 5.77 -22.96 -12.80
CA ARG A 66 6.18 -21.90 -13.74
C ARG A 66 5.02 -21.01 -14.14
N SER A 67 5.30 -19.71 -14.23
CA SER A 67 4.37 -18.74 -14.84
C SER A 67 5.02 -18.08 -16.04
N TYR A 68 4.41 -18.24 -17.21
CA TYR A 68 4.77 -17.55 -18.44
C TYR A 68 3.91 -16.30 -18.56
N ILE A 69 4.56 -15.16 -18.74
CA ILE A 69 3.94 -13.85 -18.72
C ILE A 69 4.08 -13.23 -20.10
N GLN A 70 2.97 -12.75 -20.64
CA GLN A 70 2.91 -11.85 -21.78
C GLN A 70 2.50 -10.47 -21.27
N ALA A 71 3.36 -9.46 -21.44
CA ALA A 71 3.17 -8.13 -20.90
C ALA A 71 2.65 -7.15 -21.97
N LYS A 72 1.48 -6.56 -21.75
CA LYS A 72 0.86 -5.56 -22.63
C LYS A 72 0.29 -4.42 -21.80
N ALA A 73 0.94 -3.25 -21.82
CA ALA A 73 0.51 -2.09 -21.01
C ALA A 73 -0.98 -1.77 -21.24
N THR A 74 -1.42 -1.78 -22.50
CA THR A 74 -2.82 -1.60 -22.90
C THR A 74 -3.24 -2.76 -23.80
N VAL A 75 -4.49 -3.23 -23.64
CA VAL A 75 -5.06 -4.24 -24.53
C VAL A 75 -6.59 -4.13 -24.57
N ASP A 76 -7.13 -4.17 -25.78
CA ASP A 76 -8.57 -4.19 -26.03
C ASP A 76 -9.09 -5.62 -26.17
N PHE A 77 -10.35 -5.84 -25.79
CA PHE A 77 -10.97 -7.14 -25.96
C PHE A 77 -11.38 -7.37 -27.42
N SER A 78 -10.58 -8.16 -28.14
CA SER A 78 -10.92 -8.68 -29.46
C SER A 78 -10.23 -10.03 -29.73
N LEU A 79 -11.05 -11.07 -29.96
CA LEU A 79 -10.57 -12.45 -30.22
C LEU A 79 -10.62 -12.82 -31.71
N ALA A 80 -11.29 -12.05 -32.56
CA ALA A 80 -11.33 -12.29 -34.00
C ALA A 80 -10.03 -11.85 -34.69
N THR A 81 -9.53 -10.68 -34.31
CA THR A 81 -8.27 -10.08 -34.78
C THR A 81 -7.68 -9.21 -33.67
N GLY A 82 -6.38 -8.90 -33.74
CA GLY A 82 -5.73 -7.98 -32.80
C GLY A 82 -4.90 -8.65 -31.72
N GLU A 83 -4.40 -7.83 -30.78
CA GLU A 83 -3.33 -8.22 -29.86
C GLU A 83 -3.74 -9.34 -28.90
N LEU A 84 -4.97 -9.30 -28.38
CA LEU A 84 -5.45 -10.33 -27.46
C LEU A 84 -5.51 -11.72 -28.14
N ARG A 85 -5.89 -11.79 -29.42
CA ARG A 85 -5.83 -13.06 -30.18
C ARG A 85 -4.40 -13.58 -30.28
N SER A 86 -3.43 -12.69 -30.53
CA SER A 86 -2.01 -13.08 -30.57
C SER A 86 -1.50 -13.59 -29.22
N VAL A 87 -1.95 -13.03 -28.10
CA VAL A 87 -1.63 -13.54 -26.74
C VAL A 87 -2.11 -14.98 -26.60
N PHE A 88 -3.37 -15.27 -26.94
CA PHE A 88 -3.91 -16.63 -26.84
C PHE A 88 -3.27 -17.61 -27.82
N GLN A 89 -2.81 -17.13 -28.98
CA GLN A 89 -2.00 -17.93 -29.90
C GLN A 89 -0.67 -18.36 -29.25
N GLN A 90 0.00 -17.46 -28.53
CA GLN A 90 1.23 -17.80 -27.81
C GLN A 90 0.96 -18.78 -26.66
N PHE A 91 -0.15 -18.61 -25.94
CA PHE A 91 -0.55 -19.52 -24.86
C PHE A 91 -0.82 -20.93 -25.36
N GLU A 92 -1.52 -21.04 -26.49
CA GLU A 92 -1.80 -22.32 -27.15
C GLU A 92 -0.50 -23.00 -27.61
N GLN A 93 0.40 -22.25 -28.24
CA GLN A 93 1.69 -22.79 -28.69
C GLN A 93 2.56 -23.24 -27.51
N GLN A 94 2.51 -22.51 -26.39
CA GLN A 94 3.22 -22.88 -25.17
C GLN A 94 2.66 -24.17 -24.55
N ASP A 95 1.34 -24.31 -24.42
CA ASP A 95 0.72 -25.53 -23.90
C ASP A 95 1.05 -26.76 -24.76
N ALA A 96 1.15 -26.59 -26.08
CA ALA A 96 1.51 -27.68 -26.99
C ALA A 96 2.96 -28.16 -26.81
N ALA A 97 3.86 -27.31 -26.29
CA ALA A 97 5.27 -27.61 -26.08
C ALA A 97 5.64 -27.87 -24.60
N GLY A 98 4.75 -27.53 -23.66
CA GLY A 98 4.99 -27.48 -22.22
C GLY A 98 4.42 -28.66 -21.44
N ASP A 99 4.49 -28.54 -20.11
CA ASP A 99 3.99 -29.54 -19.16
C ASP A 99 2.70 -29.06 -18.45
N ASN A 100 2.09 -29.90 -17.61
CA ASN A 100 0.83 -29.61 -16.93
C ASN A 100 0.93 -28.58 -15.80
N ASN A 101 2.13 -28.31 -15.27
CA ASN A 101 2.34 -27.47 -14.08
C ASN A 101 2.68 -26.00 -14.39
N GLU A 102 2.10 -25.47 -15.46
CA GLU A 102 2.38 -24.14 -16.00
C GLU A 102 1.14 -23.22 -15.89
N ARG A 103 1.37 -21.92 -15.67
CA ARG A 103 0.35 -20.87 -15.81
C ARG A 103 0.74 -19.91 -16.92
N PHE A 104 -0.26 -19.39 -17.62
CA PHE A 104 -0.10 -18.38 -18.66
C PHE A 104 -0.78 -17.10 -18.19
N LEU A 105 -0.04 -16.00 -18.12
CA LEU A 105 -0.51 -14.75 -17.54
C LEU A 105 -0.41 -13.64 -18.57
N LEU A 106 -1.53 -12.99 -18.85
CA LEU A 106 -1.54 -11.68 -19.50
C LEU A 106 -1.37 -10.63 -18.40
N VAL A 107 -0.21 -9.96 -18.37
CA VAL A 107 0.03 -8.83 -17.48
C VAL A 107 -0.28 -7.54 -18.22
N THR A 108 -1.14 -6.71 -17.65
CA THR A 108 -1.57 -5.44 -18.23
C THR A 108 -1.67 -4.32 -17.20
N SER A 109 -1.93 -3.08 -17.59
CA SER A 109 -2.18 -1.97 -16.65
C SER A 109 -3.67 -1.69 -16.49
N SER A 110 -4.03 -0.85 -15.52
CA SER A 110 -5.40 -0.34 -15.32
C SER A 110 -5.96 0.38 -16.57
N ARG A 111 -5.09 0.79 -17.49
CA ARG A 111 -5.44 1.45 -18.76
C ARG A 111 -6.00 0.51 -19.82
N ALA A 112 -5.86 -0.81 -19.65
CA ALA A 112 -6.46 -1.77 -20.57
C ALA A 112 -7.99 -1.80 -20.46
N SER A 113 -8.64 -2.32 -21.49
CA SER A 113 -10.09 -2.38 -21.52
C SER A 113 -10.64 -3.13 -20.30
N LYS A 114 -11.68 -2.58 -19.69
CA LYS A 114 -12.39 -3.20 -18.56
C LYS A 114 -12.97 -4.58 -18.91
N LYS A 115 -13.27 -4.84 -20.19
CA LYS A 115 -13.64 -6.19 -20.64
C LYS A 115 -12.47 -7.19 -20.52
N VAL A 116 -11.21 -6.75 -20.66
CA VAL A 116 -10.02 -7.58 -20.35
C VAL A 116 -9.73 -7.62 -18.85
N THR A 117 -9.63 -6.46 -18.21
CA THR A 117 -9.22 -6.38 -16.79
C THR A 117 -10.27 -6.93 -15.83
N PHE A 118 -11.55 -6.99 -16.26
CA PHE A 118 -12.67 -7.54 -15.49
C PHE A 118 -13.28 -8.79 -16.11
N ASP A 119 -14.02 -8.67 -17.22
CA ASP A 119 -14.87 -9.77 -17.68
C ASP A 119 -14.03 -10.99 -18.09
N LEU A 120 -12.92 -10.80 -18.82
CA LEU A 120 -12.00 -11.88 -19.20
C LEU A 120 -11.30 -12.48 -17.98
N ARG A 121 -10.75 -11.65 -17.09
CA ARG A 121 -10.12 -12.11 -15.85
C ARG A 121 -11.08 -12.98 -15.02
N ALA A 122 -12.30 -12.50 -14.84
CA ALA A 122 -13.39 -13.18 -14.14
C ALA A 122 -13.78 -14.50 -14.82
N ALA A 123 -13.93 -14.49 -16.14
CA ALA A 123 -14.28 -15.68 -16.91
C ALA A 123 -13.20 -16.76 -16.78
N LEU A 124 -11.93 -16.39 -16.94
CA LEU A 124 -10.79 -17.32 -16.80
C LEU A 124 -10.71 -17.90 -15.38
N GLU A 125 -10.84 -17.05 -14.36
CA GLU A 125 -10.78 -17.47 -12.97
C GLU A 125 -11.94 -18.41 -12.60
N GLY A 126 -13.17 -18.01 -12.95
CA GLY A 126 -14.36 -18.82 -12.71
C GLY A 126 -14.32 -20.16 -13.45
N PHE A 127 -13.81 -20.18 -14.69
CA PHE A 127 -13.70 -21.41 -15.46
C PHE A 127 -12.61 -22.32 -14.88
N ARG A 128 -11.49 -21.76 -14.43
CA ARG A 128 -10.39 -22.47 -13.76
C ARG A 128 -10.88 -23.22 -12.52
N SER A 129 -11.71 -22.60 -11.69
CA SER A 129 -12.18 -23.16 -10.42
C SER A 129 -13.41 -24.07 -10.51
N SER A 130 -13.99 -24.29 -11.69
CA SER A 130 -15.26 -25.04 -11.85
C SER A 130 -15.22 -26.08 -12.96
N GLN A 131 -16.10 -27.08 -12.92
CA GLN A 131 -16.30 -27.98 -14.07
C GLN A 131 -16.99 -27.24 -15.22
N ALA A 132 -16.67 -27.58 -16.46
CA ALA A 132 -17.17 -26.85 -17.63
C ALA A 132 -18.70 -26.82 -17.69
N GLY A 133 -19.37 -27.96 -17.50
CA GLY A 133 -20.84 -28.03 -17.53
C GLY A 133 -21.50 -27.16 -16.47
N ASP A 134 -20.92 -27.10 -15.26
CA ASP A 134 -21.38 -26.22 -14.20
C ASP A 134 -21.16 -24.76 -14.60
N PHE A 135 -19.96 -24.39 -15.07
CA PHE A 135 -19.67 -23.02 -15.51
C PHE A 135 -20.70 -22.47 -16.52
N PHE A 136 -20.99 -23.21 -17.59
CA PHE A 136 -21.94 -22.74 -18.62
C PHE A 136 -23.40 -22.70 -18.16
N ARG A 137 -23.78 -23.58 -17.21
CA ARG A 137 -25.11 -23.56 -16.60
C ARG A 137 -25.26 -22.39 -15.63
N ASP A 138 -24.15 -22.02 -14.99
CA ASP A 138 -24.18 -21.31 -13.71
C ASP A 138 -23.65 -19.87 -13.79
N GLN A 139 -22.78 -19.57 -14.74
CA GLN A 139 -22.17 -18.26 -14.85
C GLN A 139 -22.99 -17.30 -15.72
N PRO A 140 -22.85 -15.98 -15.52
CA PRO A 140 -23.50 -14.96 -16.35
C PRO A 140 -23.17 -15.14 -17.82
N LYS A 141 -24.15 -14.82 -18.66
CA LYS A 141 -24.02 -14.94 -20.12
C LYS A 141 -22.78 -14.24 -20.66
N VAL A 142 -22.44 -13.06 -20.14
CA VAL A 142 -21.23 -12.32 -20.54
C VAL A 142 -19.95 -13.13 -20.38
N LEU A 143 -19.81 -13.92 -19.30
CA LEU A 143 -18.62 -14.73 -19.06
C LEU A 143 -18.65 -16.03 -19.86
N THR A 144 -19.82 -16.66 -19.96
CA THR A 144 -19.98 -17.87 -20.78
C THR A 144 -19.72 -17.57 -22.24
N ASP A 145 -20.16 -16.41 -22.73
CA ASP A 145 -19.89 -15.92 -24.08
C ASP A 145 -18.37 -15.71 -24.26
N ILE A 146 -17.67 -15.14 -23.27
CA ILE A 146 -16.20 -15.00 -23.34
C ILE A 146 -15.50 -16.37 -23.44
N ILE A 147 -15.89 -17.35 -22.62
CA ILE A 147 -15.29 -18.70 -22.69
C ILE A 147 -15.66 -19.40 -24.00
N ALA A 148 -16.89 -19.24 -24.50
CA ALA A 148 -17.31 -19.77 -25.79
C ALA A 148 -16.50 -19.15 -26.94
N ASP A 149 -16.33 -17.83 -26.94
CA ASP A 149 -15.53 -17.10 -27.91
C ASP A 149 -14.06 -17.53 -27.84
N LEU A 150 -13.51 -17.73 -26.64
CA LEU A 150 -12.16 -18.26 -26.45
C LEU A 150 -12.02 -19.68 -26.98
N ARG A 151 -12.99 -20.55 -26.76
CA ARG A 151 -12.99 -21.91 -27.31
C ARG A 151 -12.95 -21.87 -28.84
N ILE A 152 -13.80 -21.04 -29.46
CA ILE A 152 -13.82 -20.87 -30.91
C ILE A 152 -12.45 -20.37 -31.40
N ALA A 153 -11.94 -19.29 -30.80
CA ALA A 153 -10.67 -18.69 -31.20
C ALA A 153 -9.50 -19.67 -31.04
N LEU A 154 -9.43 -20.42 -29.93
CA LEU A 154 -8.38 -21.41 -29.69
C LEU A 154 -8.50 -22.61 -30.63
N THR A 155 -9.71 -23.12 -30.91
CA THR A 155 -9.92 -24.17 -31.91
C THR A 155 -9.46 -23.70 -33.29
N GLU A 156 -9.80 -22.48 -33.70
CA GLU A 156 -9.31 -21.90 -34.97
C GLU A 156 -7.78 -21.81 -35.00
N LEU A 157 -7.15 -21.35 -33.92
CA LEU A 157 -5.69 -21.25 -33.82
C LEU A 157 -5.01 -22.63 -33.87
N ARG A 158 -5.61 -23.65 -33.23
CA ARG A 158 -5.12 -25.03 -33.27
C ARG A 158 -5.23 -25.64 -34.66
N ASN A 159 -6.37 -25.45 -35.32
CA ASN A 159 -6.61 -25.92 -36.68
C ASN A 159 -5.65 -25.25 -37.67
N ALA A 160 -5.41 -23.94 -37.52
CA ALA A 160 -4.44 -23.20 -38.33
C ALA A 160 -2.98 -23.67 -38.13
N ALA A 161 -2.70 -24.38 -37.04
CA ALA A 161 -1.41 -24.97 -36.72
C ALA A 161 -1.36 -26.50 -36.96
N ASP A 162 -2.33 -27.05 -37.71
CA ASP A 162 -2.45 -28.48 -38.05
C ASP A 162 -2.44 -29.41 -36.82
N ARG A 163 -3.06 -28.96 -35.71
CA ARG A 163 -3.21 -29.76 -34.48
C ARG A 163 -4.58 -30.45 -34.43
N GLU A 164 -4.65 -31.55 -33.67
CA GLU A 164 -5.91 -32.27 -33.44
C GLU A 164 -6.93 -31.38 -32.71
N ASP A 165 -8.18 -31.46 -33.17
CA ASP A 165 -9.35 -30.83 -32.56
C ASP A 165 -9.71 -31.56 -31.27
N ASP A 166 -9.02 -31.19 -30.18
CA ASP A 166 -9.21 -31.70 -28.84
C ASP A 166 -9.83 -30.63 -27.93
N PRO A 167 -11.15 -30.72 -27.64
CA PRO A 167 -11.82 -29.81 -26.72
C PRO A 167 -11.21 -29.80 -25.30
N ALA A 168 -10.62 -30.91 -24.84
CA ALA A 168 -10.00 -30.98 -23.52
C ALA A 168 -8.68 -30.19 -23.48
N ALA A 169 -7.92 -30.18 -24.58
CA ALA A 169 -6.74 -29.32 -24.71
C ALA A 169 -7.12 -27.83 -24.69
N VAL A 170 -8.18 -27.44 -25.40
CA VAL A 170 -8.68 -26.06 -25.39
C VAL A 170 -9.08 -25.62 -23.98
N ASP A 171 -9.86 -26.44 -23.28
CA ASP A 171 -10.25 -26.16 -21.90
C ASP A 171 -9.05 -26.08 -20.96
N ARG A 172 -8.03 -26.93 -21.16
CA ARG A 172 -6.79 -26.89 -20.37
C ARG A 172 -6.06 -25.57 -20.56
N ILE A 173 -5.92 -25.06 -21.78
CA ILE A 173 -5.27 -23.78 -22.07
C ILE A 173 -6.01 -22.63 -21.35
N ILE A 174 -7.35 -22.60 -21.46
CA ILE A 174 -8.17 -21.58 -20.80
C ILE A 174 -7.97 -21.65 -19.27
N ARG A 175 -7.95 -22.85 -18.68
CA ARG A 175 -7.76 -23.04 -17.23
C ARG A 175 -6.37 -22.65 -16.72
N LYS A 176 -5.34 -22.77 -17.56
CA LYS A 176 -3.98 -22.31 -17.27
C LYS A 176 -3.83 -20.79 -17.42
N SER A 177 -4.74 -20.15 -18.15
CA SER A 177 -4.69 -18.72 -18.47
C SER A 177 -5.21 -17.84 -17.32
N GLY A 178 -4.63 -16.65 -17.18
CA GLY A 178 -5.06 -15.64 -16.21
C GLY A 178 -4.69 -14.22 -16.66
N VAL A 179 -5.26 -13.22 -15.99
CA VAL A 179 -4.97 -11.79 -16.22
C VAL A 179 -4.51 -11.17 -14.90
N VAL A 180 -3.38 -10.47 -14.94
CA VAL A 180 -2.82 -9.70 -13.82
C VAL A 180 -2.76 -8.23 -14.23
N VAL A 181 -3.13 -7.33 -13.31
CA VAL A 181 -3.11 -5.88 -13.54
C VAL A 181 -2.00 -5.28 -12.67
N LEU A 182 -1.03 -4.59 -13.29
CA LEU A 182 0.10 -3.92 -12.64
C LEU A 182 0.33 -2.53 -13.24
N ASP A 183 0.25 -1.51 -12.39
CA ASP A 183 0.50 -0.11 -12.74
C ASP A 183 1.93 0.28 -12.33
N VAL A 184 2.90 -0.06 -13.18
CA VAL A 184 4.35 0.08 -12.95
C VAL A 184 5.04 1.03 -13.96
N GLU A 185 4.27 1.78 -14.75
CA GLU A 185 4.84 2.82 -15.61
C GLU A 185 5.32 4.04 -14.81
N ALA A 186 5.92 5.01 -15.50
CA ALA A 186 6.48 6.18 -14.83
C ALA A 186 5.38 6.96 -14.10
N LYS A 187 5.59 7.20 -12.80
CA LYS A 187 4.66 7.83 -11.85
C LYS A 187 3.41 7.01 -11.52
N ASP A 188 3.35 5.76 -11.96
CA ASP A 188 2.26 4.88 -11.55
C ASP A 188 2.46 4.42 -10.11
N THR A 189 1.34 4.06 -9.50
CA THR A 189 1.21 3.75 -8.09
C THR A 189 2.19 2.67 -7.61
N LEU A 190 2.37 1.57 -8.36
CA LEU A 190 3.30 0.50 -7.97
C LEU A 190 4.77 0.85 -8.23
N GLU A 191 5.07 1.79 -9.14
CA GLU A 191 6.43 2.33 -9.29
C GLU A 191 6.82 3.13 -8.04
N GLN A 192 5.95 4.04 -7.60
CA GLN A 192 6.23 4.83 -6.39
C GLN A 192 6.33 3.93 -5.16
N ALA A 193 5.44 2.92 -5.06
CA ALA A 193 5.46 1.96 -3.97
C ALA A 193 6.78 1.19 -3.90
N ILE A 194 7.30 0.65 -5.02
CA ILE A 194 8.56 -0.12 -4.98
C ILE A 194 9.77 0.79 -4.70
N ILE A 195 9.74 2.06 -5.14
CA ILE A 195 10.78 3.04 -4.81
C ILE A 195 10.81 3.31 -3.30
N LEU A 196 9.64 3.49 -2.66
CA LEU A 196 9.52 3.62 -1.20
C LEU A 196 10.10 2.39 -0.48
N VAL A 197 9.81 1.19 -0.96
CA VAL A 197 10.35 -0.06 -0.39
C VAL A 197 11.88 -0.10 -0.49
N LEU A 198 12.46 0.23 -1.64
CA LEU A 198 13.92 0.27 -1.81
C LEU A 198 14.57 1.27 -0.83
N GLN A 199 13.96 2.45 -0.67
CA GLN A 199 14.47 3.45 0.25
C GLN A 199 14.42 2.98 1.70
N ALA A 200 13.31 2.39 2.13
CA ALA A 200 13.16 1.82 3.45
C ALA A 200 14.17 0.67 3.70
N LYS A 201 14.43 -0.18 2.68
CA LYS A 201 15.49 -1.20 2.72
C LYS A 201 16.92 -0.62 2.58
N GLY A 202 17.12 0.69 2.74
CA GLY A 202 18.44 1.32 2.79
C GLY A 202 19.24 1.22 1.49
N TYR A 203 18.57 1.19 0.34
CA TYR A 203 19.24 1.31 -0.95
C TYR A 203 19.62 2.76 -1.23
N ALA A 204 20.88 2.99 -1.59
CA ALA A 204 21.35 4.29 -2.04
C ALA A 204 20.71 4.65 -3.39
N ALA A 205 20.18 5.87 -3.49
CA ALA A 205 19.45 6.37 -4.67
C ALA A 205 18.34 5.40 -5.18
N PRO A 206 17.26 5.20 -4.41
CA PRO A 206 16.19 4.23 -4.69
C PRO A 206 15.60 4.32 -6.11
N SER A 207 15.29 5.53 -6.58
CA SER A 207 14.81 5.76 -7.95
C SER A 207 15.84 5.39 -9.01
N GLY A 208 17.14 5.56 -8.69
CA GLY A 208 18.26 5.12 -9.52
C GLY A 208 18.41 3.60 -9.54
N VAL A 209 18.18 2.93 -8.40
CA VAL A 209 18.17 1.46 -8.30
C VAL A 209 17.01 0.87 -9.10
N TRP A 210 15.81 1.43 -8.99
CA TRP A 210 14.66 1.08 -9.84
C TRP A 210 15.00 1.28 -11.33
N GLY A 211 15.49 2.46 -11.70
CA GLY A 211 15.89 2.76 -13.08
C GLY A 211 16.96 1.81 -13.61
N LYS A 212 17.92 1.42 -12.76
CA LYS A 212 18.93 0.40 -13.08
C LYS A 212 18.31 -0.98 -13.26
N ALA A 213 17.40 -1.42 -12.39
CA ALA A 213 16.72 -2.70 -12.52
C ALA A 213 15.94 -2.80 -13.84
N VAL A 214 15.22 -1.74 -14.22
CA VAL A 214 14.55 -1.65 -15.51
C VAL A 214 15.56 -1.73 -16.67
N ALA A 215 16.66 -0.98 -16.60
CA ALA A 215 17.71 -1.00 -17.63
C ALA A 215 18.41 -2.36 -17.75
N ASP A 216 18.65 -3.04 -16.62
CA ASP A 216 19.21 -4.38 -16.56
C ASP A 216 18.22 -5.38 -17.18
N CYS A 217 16.92 -5.30 -16.86
CA CYS A 217 15.88 -6.12 -17.47
C CYS A 217 15.79 -5.95 -19.00
N VAL A 218 15.90 -4.71 -19.51
CA VAL A 218 16.02 -4.46 -20.96
C VAL A 218 17.25 -5.15 -21.56
N THR A 219 18.36 -5.14 -20.83
CA THR A 219 19.60 -5.79 -21.26
C THR A 219 19.47 -7.32 -21.25
N TYR A 220 18.84 -7.88 -20.22
CA TYR A 220 18.61 -9.31 -20.07
C TYR A 220 17.64 -9.84 -21.14
N ALA A 221 16.60 -9.08 -21.47
CA ALA A 221 15.71 -9.36 -22.60
C ALA A 221 16.49 -9.41 -23.92
N LYS A 222 17.27 -8.37 -24.25
CA LYS A 222 18.11 -8.36 -25.47
C LYS A 222 19.05 -9.57 -25.57
N GLN A 223 19.52 -10.07 -24.43
CA GLN A 223 20.44 -11.20 -24.34
C GLN A 223 19.76 -12.56 -24.13
N ARG A 224 18.43 -12.60 -24.03
CA ARG A 224 17.62 -13.82 -23.78
C ARG A 224 18.09 -14.61 -22.55
N ARG A 225 18.40 -13.90 -21.46
CA ARG A 225 18.99 -14.49 -20.24
C ARG A 225 17.95 -15.07 -19.31
N THR A 226 18.36 -16.09 -18.54
CA THR A 226 17.67 -16.54 -17.33
C THR A 226 18.56 -16.23 -16.14
N ILE A 227 17.99 -15.65 -15.10
CA ILE A 227 18.73 -15.13 -13.94
C ILE A 227 18.09 -15.65 -12.67
N THR A 228 18.92 -16.05 -11.71
CA THR A 228 18.43 -16.46 -10.39
C THR A 228 18.25 -15.24 -9.49
N ILE A 229 17.23 -15.26 -8.62
CA ILE A 229 17.01 -14.17 -7.65
C ILE A 229 18.25 -13.99 -6.74
N GLU A 230 18.93 -15.08 -6.37
CA GLU A 230 20.16 -15.04 -5.57
C GLU A 230 21.32 -14.32 -6.27
N GLU A 231 21.51 -14.52 -7.58
CA GLU A 231 22.58 -13.85 -8.34
C GLU A 231 22.33 -12.36 -8.48
N ILE A 232 21.09 -11.97 -8.77
CA ILE A 232 20.73 -10.57 -8.96
C ILE A 232 20.66 -9.83 -7.62
N SER A 233 20.23 -10.50 -6.54
CA SER A 233 20.29 -9.95 -5.17
C SER A 233 21.69 -9.46 -4.83
N LYS A 234 22.73 -10.28 -5.05
CA LYS A 234 24.13 -9.90 -4.83
C LYS A 234 24.60 -8.70 -5.64
N THR A 235 23.99 -8.47 -6.81
CA THR A 235 24.29 -7.31 -7.64
C THR A 235 23.66 -6.05 -7.05
N PHE A 236 22.44 -6.16 -6.55
CA PHE A 236 21.70 -5.06 -5.96
C PHE A 236 22.09 -4.75 -4.51
N GLU A 237 22.54 -5.73 -3.74
CA GLU A 237 23.10 -5.58 -2.39
C GLU A 237 24.24 -4.57 -2.33
N ARG A 238 24.99 -4.39 -3.42
CA ARG A 238 26.08 -3.39 -3.51
C ARG A 238 25.59 -1.94 -3.46
N PHE A 239 24.31 -1.72 -3.78
CA PHE A 239 23.66 -0.43 -3.65
C PHE A 239 22.99 -0.29 -2.28
N GLN A 240 22.94 -1.34 -1.45
CA GLN A 240 22.52 -1.19 -0.06
C GLN A 240 23.65 -0.55 0.74
N VAL A 241 23.29 0.44 1.55
CA VAL A 241 24.17 0.98 2.58
C VAL A 241 24.22 -0.06 3.71
N PRO A 242 25.41 -0.54 4.13
CA PRO A 242 25.52 -1.49 5.23
C PRO A 242 24.97 -0.89 6.52
N VAL A 243 23.96 -1.54 7.09
CA VAL A 243 23.38 -1.20 8.39
C VAL A 243 23.61 -2.40 9.32
N ALA A 244 23.92 -2.13 10.60
CA ALA A 244 24.12 -3.17 11.61
C ALA A 244 22.91 -4.12 11.70
N GLU A 245 23.15 -5.43 11.61
CA GLU A 245 22.11 -6.45 11.38
C GLU A 245 21.12 -6.60 12.57
N LEU A 246 19.83 -6.48 12.26
CA LEU A 246 18.69 -6.94 13.08
C LEU A 246 18.20 -8.32 12.62
N SER A 247 17.30 -8.96 13.39
CA SER A 247 16.79 -10.31 13.08
C SER A 247 15.95 -10.35 11.79
N GLN A 248 15.82 -11.53 11.19
CA GLN A 248 15.10 -11.76 9.93
C GLN A 248 13.59 -11.44 10.01
N ALA A 249 12.96 -11.57 11.18
CA ALA A 249 11.57 -11.15 11.40
C ALA A 249 11.42 -9.62 11.57
N ALA A 250 12.43 -8.95 12.14
CA ALA A 250 12.50 -7.49 12.19
C ALA A 250 12.79 -6.87 10.81
N ALA A 251 13.30 -7.66 9.86
CA ALA A 251 13.57 -7.24 8.49
C ALA A 251 12.30 -7.20 7.61
N ASP A 252 11.24 -7.94 7.97
CA ASP A 252 9.95 -7.92 7.27
C ASP A 252 9.26 -6.55 7.43
N ASP A 253 9.54 -5.87 8.53
CA ASP A 253 9.23 -4.46 8.74
C ASP A 253 10.36 -3.60 8.10
N ILE A 254 10.10 -3.15 6.87
CA ILE A 254 11.03 -2.66 5.83
C ILE A 254 11.93 -1.49 6.27
N LEU A 255 11.62 -0.74 7.34
CA LEU A 255 12.46 0.37 7.79
C LEU A 255 13.73 -0.16 8.46
N LYS A 256 14.85 -0.08 7.75
CA LYS A 256 16.18 -0.30 8.35
C LYS A 256 16.46 0.79 9.38
N ILE A 257 16.19 0.49 10.64
CA ILE A 257 16.70 1.28 11.75
C ILE A 257 18.21 1.06 11.82
N GLU A 258 18.99 2.11 11.62
CA GLU A 258 20.38 2.11 12.05
C GLU A 258 20.41 2.26 13.57
N LEU A 259 20.50 1.13 14.25
CA LEU A 259 20.90 1.10 15.64
C LEU A 259 22.40 1.45 15.67
N GLY A 260 22.75 2.59 16.25
CA GLY A 260 24.16 2.95 16.47
C GLY A 260 24.92 1.82 17.18
N GLU A 261 26.26 1.79 17.08
CA GLU A 261 27.13 0.71 17.61
C GLU A 261 26.60 0.14 18.95
N MET A 262 25.93 -1.01 18.88
CA MET A 262 25.20 -1.59 20.00
C MET A 262 26.13 -2.39 20.92
N GLU A 263 27.00 -1.68 21.62
CA GLU A 263 27.43 -2.08 22.97
C GLU A 263 26.57 -1.33 23.99
N ALA A 264 25.28 -1.70 24.08
CA ALA A 264 24.38 -1.08 25.04
C ALA A 264 24.97 -1.19 26.45
N ALA A 265 25.35 -0.04 27.02
CA ALA A 265 25.79 0.04 28.40
C ALA A 265 24.65 -0.50 29.27
N SER A 266 24.95 -1.54 30.03
CA SER A 266 23.96 -2.36 30.75
C SER A 266 24.24 -2.37 32.26
N GLY A 267 25.46 -2.06 32.68
CA GLY A 267 25.87 -2.07 34.09
C GLY A 267 25.68 -0.75 34.82
N ARG A 268 25.46 0.35 34.09
CA ARG A 268 25.22 1.68 34.66
C ARG A 268 23.84 2.23 34.34
N GLU A 269 23.42 3.17 35.17
CA GLU A 269 22.21 3.96 34.99
C GLU A 269 22.55 5.44 35.17
N VAL A 270 22.16 6.29 34.22
CA VAL A 270 22.34 7.74 34.29
C VAL A 270 20.97 8.40 34.31
N VAL A 271 20.68 9.17 35.34
CA VAL A 271 19.34 9.70 35.59
C VAL A 271 19.39 11.20 35.79
N LEU A 272 18.53 11.93 35.09
CA LEU A 272 18.22 13.32 35.37
C LEU A 272 17.06 13.37 36.37
N LEU A 273 17.31 13.99 37.51
CA LEU A 273 16.42 14.10 38.65
C LEU A 273 16.14 15.56 38.97
N ARG A 274 14.97 15.84 39.54
CA ARG A 274 14.62 17.12 40.15
C ARG A 274 14.38 16.95 41.65
N THR A 275 15.01 17.82 42.44
CA THR A 275 14.82 17.83 43.90
C THR A 275 13.40 18.25 44.25
N ILE A 276 12.74 17.44 45.08
CA ILE A 276 11.42 17.76 45.65
C ILE A 276 11.48 18.07 47.14
N ASP A 277 12.61 17.79 47.79
CA ASP A 277 12.90 18.18 49.17
C ASP A 277 14.07 19.17 49.26
N GLU A 278 14.20 19.84 50.40
CA GLU A 278 15.28 20.79 50.67
C GLU A 278 16.58 20.14 51.19
N ALA A 279 16.60 18.81 51.41
CA ALA A 279 17.69 18.12 52.11
C ALA A 279 18.99 18.07 51.28
N LEU A 280 18.88 18.10 49.95
CA LEU A 280 20.01 18.07 49.01
C LEU A 280 20.25 19.39 48.26
N GLY A 281 19.36 20.37 48.41
CA GLY A 281 19.44 21.66 47.74
C GLY A 281 18.07 22.32 47.61
N PRO A 282 17.98 23.49 46.94
CA PRO A 282 16.70 24.14 46.66
C PRO A 282 15.75 23.18 45.92
N VAL A 283 14.48 23.17 46.30
CA VAL A 283 13.42 22.47 45.55
C VAL A 283 13.42 22.96 44.09
N GLY A 284 13.29 22.04 43.15
CA GLY A 284 13.28 22.32 41.72
C GLY A 284 14.65 22.29 41.04
N ARG A 285 15.74 22.03 41.78
CA ARG A 285 17.10 21.94 41.21
C ARG A 285 17.26 20.65 40.41
N ASN A 286 17.80 20.77 39.21
CA ASN A 286 18.10 19.63 38.33
C ASN A 286 19.47 19.01 38.66
N ILE A 287 19.52 17.68 38.77
CA ILE A 287 20.71 16.91 39.14
C ILE A 287 20.82 15.69 38.23
N ILE A 288 22.00 15.44 37.66
CA ILE A 288 22.34 14.19 36.99
C ILE A 288 23.07 13.30 37.99
N MET A 289 22.61 12.07 38.17
CA MET A 289 23.27 11.05 38.99
C MET A 289 23.58 9.80 38.16
N GLU A 290 24.76 9.24 38.36
CA GLU A 290 25.16 7.95 37.79
C GLU A 290 25.19 6.86 38.88
N PHE A 291 24.64 5.69 38.58
CA PHE A 291 24.53 4.55 39.49
C PHE A 291 25.02 3.25 38.85
N PHE A 292 25.52 2.34 39.68
CA PHE A 292 25.56 0.91 39.34
C PHE A 292 24.13 0.40 39.25
N ARG A 293 23.81 -0.35 38.20
CA ARG A 293 22.49 -0.92 38.00
C ARG A 293 22.24 -2.13 38.90
N PHE A 294 23.25 -2.98 39.06
CA PHE A 294 23.13 -4.26 39.76
C PHE A 294 23.85 -4.26 41.11
N ASP A 295 23.32 -5.06 42.05
CA ASP A 295 23.99 -5.38 43.31
C ASP A 295 24.88 -6.62 43.17
N GLY A 296 25.48 -7.05 44.28
CA GLY A 296 26.35 -8.23 44.30
C GLY A 296 25.66 -9.58 44.01
N ASN A 297 24.32 -9.61 43.99
CA ASN A 297 23.51 -10.79 43.66
C ASN A 297 22.93 -10.73 42.23
N CYS A 298 23.31 -9.71 41.44
CA CYS A 298 22.72 -9.38 40.14
C CYS A 298 21.24 -8.96 40.21
N ASP A 299 20.77 -8.44 41.35
CA ASP A 299 19.44 -7.82 41.46
C ASP A 299 19.53 -6.31 41.15
N GLU A 300 18.44 -5.71 40.67
CA GLU A 300 18.38 -4.26 40.43
C GLU A 300 18.47 -3.49 41.74
N ARG A 301 19.38 -2.49 41.78
CA ARG A 301 19.63 -1.68 42.98
C ARG A 301 18.57 -0.62 43.24
N LEU A 302 17.90 -0.18 42.18
CA LEU A 302 17.04 0.99 42.17
C LEU A 302 15.72 0.63 41.50
N ASP A 303 14.63 1.10 42.09
CA ASP A 303 13.27 0.96 41.56
C ASP A 303 12.76 2.33 41.13
N PHE A 304 12.57 2.49 39.82
CA PHE A 304 12.08 3.73 39.21
C PHE A 304 10.57 3.72 38.95
N ASP A 305 9.87 2.62 39.25
CA ASP A 305 8.41 2.53 39.10
C ASP A 305 7.69 3.23 40.26
N THR A 306 8.42 3.54 41.35
CA THR A 306 7.90 4.32 42.48
C THR A 306 7.96 5.82 42.21
N THR A 307 6.83 6.51 42.40
CA THR A 307 6.75 7.97 42.31
C THR A 307 6.31 8.56 43.66
N PRO A 308 7.12 9.40 44.32
CA PRO A 308 8.45 9.87 43.91
C PRO A 308 9.54 8.79 44.04
N PHE A 309 10.57 8.89 43.19
CA PHE A 309 11.72 7.99 43.24
C PHE A 309 12.45 8.18 44.56
N THR A 310 12.66 7.10 45.30
CA THR A 310 13.26 7.13 46.64
C THR A 310 14.56 6.34 46.66
N LEU A 311 15.67 7.00 46.99
CA LEU A 311 16.95 6.34 47.20
C LEU A 311 16.93 5.47 48.48
N PRO A 312 17.82 4.47 48.61
CA PRO A 312 17.91 3.65 49.82
C PRO A 312 18.15 4.42 51.13
N ASN A 313 18.66 5.65 51.05
CA ASN A 313 18.86 6.54 52.19
C ASN A 313 17.62 7.39 52.54
N GLY A 314 16.50 7.21 51.83
CA GLY A 314 15.23 7.90 52.05
C GLY A 314 15.05 9.22 51.30
N LEU A 315 16.04 9.67 50.52
CA LEU A 315 15.94 10.91 49.73
C LEU A 315 15.02 10.72 48.53
N GLN A 316 14.17 11.71 48.27
CA GLN A 316 13.14 11.63 47.24
C GLN A 316 13.38 12.62 46.10
N PHE A 317 13.08 12.18 44.88
CA PHE A 317 13.24 12.97 43.67
C PHE A 317 12.09 12.73 42.69
N GLU A 318 11.89 13.71 41.82
CA GLU A 318 11.16 13.53 40.57
C GLU A 318 12.15 13.07 39.49
N VAL A 319 11.83 11.97 38.80
CA VAL A 319 12.60 11.49 37.65
C VAL A 319 12.15 12.27 36.42
N LEU A 320 13.11 12.83 35.68
CA LEU A 320 12.82 13.54 34.43
C LEU A 320 13.22 12.71 33.21
N LEU A 321 14.42 12.14 33.20
CA LEU A 321 14.95 11.35 32.08
C LEU A 321 15.89 10.26 32.60
N ARG A 322 15.93 9.10 31.93
CA ARG A 322 16.87 8.00 32.18
C ARG A 322 17.61 7.61 30.91
N ALA A 323 18.90 7.33 31.03
CA ALA A 323 19.73 6.87 29.92
C ALA A 323 20.81 5.89 30.38
N ALA A 324 21.26 5.06 29.45
CA ALA A 324 22.34 4.12 29.68
C ALA A 324 23.73 4.77 29.82
N THR A 325 23.92 6.01 29.35
CA THR A 325 25.22 6.70 29.32
C THR A 325 25.10 8.20 29.56
N GLU A 326 26.21 8.84 29.98
CA GLU A 326 26.29 10.31 30.08
C GLU A 326 26.05 11.00 28.73
N GLN A 327 26.53 10.40 27.63
CA GLN A 327 26.30 10.93 26.29
C GLN A 327 24.81 10.86 25.92
N GLY A 328 24.14 9.76 26.29
CA GLY A 328 22.71 9.59 26.08
C GLY A 328 21.89 10.64 26.83
N ILE A 329 22.16 10.85 28.13
CA ILE A 329 21.41 11.85 28.91
C ILE A 329 21.68 13.27 28.40
N ALA A 330 22.92 13.60 28.02
CA ALA A 330 23.26 14.90 27.47
C ALA A 330 22.53 15.18 26.15
N ARG A 331 22.38 14.16 25.29
CA ARG A 331 21.58 14.27 24.07
C ARG A 331 20.12 14.53 24.37
N LEU A 332 19.51 13.75 25.27
CA LEU A 332 18.10 13.93 25.65
C LEU A 332 17.83 15.31 26.26
N ILE A 333 18.77 15.85 27.05
CA ILE A 333 18.66 17.22 27.59
C ILE A 333 18.61 18.27 26.47
N ASN A 334 19.40 18.10 25.40
CA ASN A 334 19.39 19.02 24.27
C ASN A 334 18.10 18.89 23.44
N GLU A 335 17.52 17.70 23.38
CA GLU A 335 16.24 17.43 22.69
C GLU A 335 15.04 17.95 23.51
N HIS A 336 15.17 18.01 24.83
CA HIS A 336 14.11 18.41 25.77
C HIS A 336 14.52 19.57 26.70
N LEU A 337 14.97 20.67 26.11
CA LEU A 337 15.44 21.86 26.85
C LEU A 337 14.36 22.43 27.78
N GLU A 338 13.08 22.28 27.41
CA GLU A 338 11.91 22.69 28.20
C GLU A 338 11.82 21.99 29.56
N LEU A 339 12.35 20.76 29.68
CA LEU A 339 12.34 20.03 30.94
C LEU A 339 13.32 20.63 31.95
N VAL A 340 14.38 21.29 31.48
CA VAL A 340 15.49 21.74 32.34
C VAL A 340 15.46 23.26 32.55
N GLY A 341 15.05 24.02 31.54
CA GLY A 341 15.07 25.48 31.53
C GLY A 341 16.49 26.05 31.67
N ASP A 342 16.61 27.29 32.16
CA ASP A 342 17.90 27.97 32.35
C ASP A 342 18.64 27.58 33.65
N GLN A 343 18.20 26.53 34.34
CA GLN A 343 18.77 26.17 35.65
C GLN A 343 20.11 25.43 35.51
N PRO A 344 21.09 25.72 36.38
CA PRO A 344 22.35 24.98 36.39
C PRO A 344 22.13 23.53 36.84
N ILE A 345 22.60 22.59 36.01
CA ILE A 345 22.55 21.15 36.29
C ILE A 345 23.77 20.75 37.13
N VAL A 346 23.55 20.04 38.24
CA VAL A 346 24.63 19.44 39.03
C VAL A 346 24.87 18.02 38.57
N MET A 347 26.12 17.64 38.31
CA MET A 347 26.46 16.28 37.91
C MET A 347 27.20 15.55 39.03
N MET A 348 26.64 14.41 39.44
CA MET A 348 27.22 13.50 40.42
C MET A 348 27.60 12.19 39.72
N ARG A 349 28.89 12.10 39.37
CA ARG A 349 29.45 10.93 38.68
C ARG A 349 29.66 9.77 39.64
N LEU A 350 29.62 8.56 39.09
CA LEU A 350 30.04 7.36 39.80
C LEU A 350 31.52 7.49 40.15
N ASN A 351 31.87 7.36 41.43
CA ASN A 351 33.26 7.32 41.87
C ASN A 351 33.66 5.85 42.04
N SER A 352 34.09 5.21 40.94
CA SER A 352 34.50 3.80 40.94
C SER A 352 35.73 3.57 40.08
N ASP A 353 36.60 2.66 40.54
CA ASP A 353 37.75 2.15 39.78
C ASP A 353 37.38 0.96 38.88
N THR A 354 36.18 0.39 39.06
CA THR A 354 35.64 -0.71 38.24
C THR A 354 34.68 -0.19 37.19
N ASP A 355 34.77 -0.73 35.96
CA ASP A 355 33.81 -0.48 34.89
C ASP A 355 32.52 -1.28 35.13
N PRO A 356 31.38 -0.63 35.41
CA PRO A 356 30.10 -1.32 35.64
C PRO A 356 29.69 -2.21 34.47
N ASP A 357 30.06 -1.84 33.24
CA ASP A 357 29.65 -2.53 32.02
C ASP A 357 30.46 -3.80 31.74
N ALA A 358 31.56 -4.01 32.45
CA ALA A 358 32.38 -5.22 32.39
C ALA A 358 31.95 -6.30 33.40
N GLU A 359 31.00 -6.01 34.28
CA GLU A 359 30.53 -6.97 35.30
C GLU A 359 29.73 -8.13 34.68
N PRO A 360 29.79 -9.35 35.25
CA PRO A 360 29.06 -10.51 34.73
C PRO A 360 27.54 -10.28 34.59
N CYS A 361 26.94 -9.56 35.55
CA CYS A 361 25.52 -9.22 35.51
C CYS A 361 25.19 -8.31 34.31
N ALA A 362 26.05 -7.33 34.02
CA ALA A 362 25.90 -6.43 32.88
C ALA A 362 26.06 -7.15 31.54
N ILE A 363 26.99 -8.09 31.44
CA ILE A 363 27.17 -8.95 30.24
C ILE A 363 25.92 -9.80 30.01
N ALA A 364 25.40 -10.44 31.07
CA ALA A 364 24.18 -11.24 30.99
C ALA A 364 22.97 -10.39 30.57
N GLN A 365 22.84 -9.17 31.11
CA GLN A 365 21.77 -8.26 30.72
C GLN A 365 21.89 -7.83 29.25
N ARG A 366 23.10 -7.55 28.77
CA ARG A 366 23.35 -7.22 27.36
C ARG A 366 22.85 -8.32 26.42
N GLU A 367 23.05 -9.59 26.78
CA GLU A 367 22.51 -10.73 26.03
C GLU A 367 20.98 -10.83 26.12
N ARG A 368 20.37 -10.54 27.28
CA ARG A 368 18.90 -10.46 27.40
C ARG A 368 18.31 -9.38 26.50
N LEU A 369 18.91 -8.18 26.48
CA LEU A 369 18.49 -7.10 25.61
C LEU A 369 18.62 -7.48 24.13
N ARG A 370 19.73 -8.09 23.73
CA ARG A 370 19.90 -8.63 22.36
C ARG A 370 18.80 -9.63 22.00
N ASN A 371 18.41 -10.50 22.92
CA ASN A 371 17.34 -11.47 22.68
C ASN A 371 15.96 -10.80 22.61
N ALA A 372 15.66 -9.84 23.49
CA ALA A 372 14.41 -9.09 23.48
C ALA A 372 14.22 -8.33 22.15
N ILE A 373 15.29 -7.70 21.64
CA ILE A 373 15.28 -7.03 20.34
C ILE A 373 14.97 -8.03 19.22
N LYS A 374 15.62 -9.20 19.22
CA LYS A 374 15.39 -10.23 18.18
C LYS A 374 13.98 -10.81 18.22
N GLN A 375 13.34 -10.80 19.40
CA GLN A 375 11.99 -11.31 19.64
C GLN A 375 10.89 -10.26 19.41
N ASN A 376 11.24 -9.00 19.20
CA ASN A 376 10.27 -7.96 18.89
C ASN A 376 9.74 -8.16 17.45
N GLU A 377 8.49 -8.60 17.33
CA GLU A 377 7.82 -8.84 16.04
C GLU A 377 7.47 -7.53 15.31
N HIS A 378 7.46 -6.39 16.00
CA HIS A 378 7.06 -5.09 15.49
C HIS A 378 8.06 -3.99 15.89
N PRO A 379 9.30 -4.04 15.37
CA PRO A 379 10.39 -3.14 15.80
C PRO A 379 10.14 -1.66 15.49
N LEU A 380 9.21 -1.35 14.60
CA LEU A 380 8.89 0.00 14.15
C LEU A 380 7.74 0.64 14.89
N LEU A 381 7.00 -0.13 15.68
CA LEU A 381 5.90 0.41 16.47
C LEU A 381 6.45 0.97 17.77
N CYS A 382 5.97 2.15 18.13
CA CYS A 382 6.27 2.73 19.43
C CYS A 382 5.73 1.82 20.53
N LEU A 383 6.59 1.49 21.50
CA LEU A 383 6.23 0.63 22.63
C LEU A 383 5.09 1.19 23.51
N HIS A 384 4.81 2.50 23.44
CA HIS A 384 3.74 3.13 24.23
C HIS A 384 2.46 3.37 23.45
N CYS A 385 2.52 4.01 22.28
CA CYS A 385 1.31 4.39 21.54
C CYS A 385 0.91 3.38 20.46
N GLY A 386 1.78 2.43 20.12
CA GLY A 386 1.56 1.43 19.07
C GLY A 386 1.54 1.98 17.65
N GLN A 387 1.86 3.26 17.45
CA GLN A 387 1.98 3.89 16.12
C GLN A 387 3.39 3.70 15.56
N THR A 388 3.51 3.73 14.24
CA THR A 388 4.80 3.64 13.54
C THR A 388 5.70 4.84 13.87
N VAL A 389 6.96 4.56 14.14
CA VAL A 389 8.00 5.56 14.42
C VAL A 389 8.76 5.88 13.15
N ALA A 390 8.48 7.05 12.56
CA ALA A 390 9.20 7.59 11.39
C ALA A 390 9.81 8.96 11.74
N GLU A 391 10.69 8.95 12.74
CA GLU A 391 11.47 10.11 13.17
C GLU A 391 12.92 9.98 12.64
N PRO A 392 13.59 11.07 12.23
CA PRO A 392 15.00 11.03 11.80
C PRO A 392 15.91 10.39 12.86
N LEU A 393 15.62 10.64 14.14
CA LEU A 393 16.27 10.03 15.28
C LEU A 393 15.22 9.69 16.34
N ALA A 394 14.93 8.40 16.49
CA ALA A 394 14.01 7.91 17.51
C ALA A 394 14.75 7.40 18.75
N ALA A 395 14.12 7.48 19.91
CA ALA A 395 14.65 6.90 21.15
C ALA A 395 14.52 5.37 21.10
N PHE A 396 15.62 4.68 21.39
CA PHE A 396 15.61 3.23 21.56
C PHE A 396 15.70 2.93 23.06
N VAL A 397 14.67 2.28 23.59
CA VAL A 397 14.44 2.20 25.04
C VAL A 397 14.34 0.76 25.53
N GLU A 398 14.70 0.59 26.79
CA GLU A 398 14.41 -0.58 27.61
C GLU A 398 13.28 -0.24 28.59
N ILE A 399 12.22 -1.06 28.60
CA ILE A 399 11.03 -0.90 29.45
C ILE A 399 10.81 -2.19 30.26
N GLY A 400 10.34 -2.01 31.49
CA GLY A 400 9.94 -3.10 32.38
C GLY A 400 11.10 -3.74 33.13
N HIS A 401 10.82 -4.87 33.77
CA HIS A 401 11.73 -5.53 34.68
C HIS A 401 12.92 -6.18 33.95
N PHE A 402 14.15 -6.04 34.47
CA PHE A 402 15.39 -6.47 33.81
C PHE A 402 15.44 -7.95 33.41
N LEU A 403 14.72 -8.83 34.12
CA LEU A 403 14.65 -10.26 33.78
C LEU A 403 13.87 -10.54 32.49
N ASN A 404 12.87 -9.71 32.17
CA ASN A 404 12.03 -9.83 30.98
C ASN A 404 11.87 -8.43 30.34
N PRO A 405 12.97 -7.85 29.82
CA PRO A 405 12.93 -6.49 29.30
C PRO A 405 12.17 -6.46 27.98
N VAL A 406 11.40 -5.38 27.76
CA VAL A 406 10.85 -5.03 26.46
C VAL A 406 11.75 -3.96 25.85
N VAL A 407 12.21 -4.18 24.61
CA VAL A 407 13.16 -3.29 23.94
C VAL A 407 12.67 -2.92 22.56
N GLY A 408 12.71 -1.63 22.23
CA GLY A 408 12.14 -1.11 20.98
C GLY A 408 12.20 0.40 20.87
N LEU A 409 11.51 0.93 19.85
CA LEU A 409 11.43 2.35 19.58
C LEU A 409 10.33 3.03 20.39
N VAL A 410 10.55 4.30 20.68
CA VAL A 410 9.55 5.22 21.23
C VAL A 410 9.69 6.57 20.52
N HIS A 411 8.56 7.16 20.11
CA HIS A 411 8.53 8.54 19.62
C HIS A 411 9.10 9.49 20.66
N SER A 412 9.80 10.55 20.24
CA SER A 412 10.31 11.56 21.16
C SER A 412 9.21 12.11 22.09
N ALA A 413 7.99 12.32 21.56
CA ALA A 413 6.83 12.78 22.33
C ALA A 413 6.21 11.71 23.26
N CYS A 414 6.45 10.42 23.02
CA CYS A 414 5.93 9.31 23.83
C CYS A 414 6.90 8.88 24.94
N LEU A 415 8.12 9.44 24.97
CA LEU A 415 9.14 9.09 25.94
C LEU A 415 8.69 9.45 27.36
N LYS A 416 8.64 8.45 28.24
CA LYS A 416 8.29 8.63 29.65
C LYS A 416 9.55 8.79 30.48
N PRO A 417 9.50 9.50 31.61
CA PRO A 417 10.67 9.66 32.49
C PRO A 417 11.27 8.35 33.00
N VAL A 418 10.43 7.31 33.16
CA VAL A 418 10.85 5.98 33.60
C VAL A 418 11.45 5.13 32.48
N ASP A 419 11.34 5.52 31.21
CA ASP A 419 11.91 4.75 30.11
C ASP A 419 13.43 4.89 30.11
N ARG A 420 14.13 3.76 30.08
CA ARG A 420 15.60 3.78 30.03
C ARG A 420 16.04 3.87 28.58
N VAL A 421 16.53 5.04 28.16
CA VAL A 421 17.06 5.22 26.80
C VAL A 421 18.42 4.54 26.69
N ILE A 422 18.47 3.45 25.91
CA ILE A 422 19.69 2.64 25.72
C ILE A 422 20.43 2.98 24.42
N GLY A 423 19.79 3.72 23.52
CA GLY A 423 20.36 4.07 22.23
C GLY A 423 19.53 5.08 21.45
N GLY A 424 19.95 5.34 20.22
CA GLY A 424 19.19 6.08 19.24
C GLY A 424 19.10 5.27 17.95
N ALA A 425 17.99 5.45 17.27
CA ALA A 425 17.64 4.75 16.04
C ALA A 425 17.54 5.77 14.92
N LYS A 426 18.43 5.68 13.93
CA LYS A 426 18.36 6.55 12.76
C LYS A 426 17.59 5.88 11.63
N SER A 427 16.79 6.67 10.93
CA SER A 427 16.05 6.24 9.75
C SER A 427 16.49 7.07 8.55
N PRO A 428 17.32 6.53 7.63
CA PRO A 428 17.69 7.24 6.40
C PRO A 428 16.48 7.68 5.58
N PHE A 429 15.40 6.89 5.61
CA PHE A 429 14.12 7.24 5.01
C PHE A 429 13.53 8.52 5.60
N SER A 430 13.51 8.63 6.93
CA SER A 430 12.95 9.80 7.63
C SER A 430 13.85 11.04 7.51
N GLU A 431 15.16 10.86 7.29
CA GLU A 431 16.08 11.96 6.97
C GLU A 431 15.84 12.53 5.57
N GLU A 432 15.56 11.67 4.58
CA GLU A 432 15.30 12.09 3.19
C GLU A 432 13.89 12.67 3.00
N HIS A 433 12.90 12.12 3.70
CA HIS A 433 11.49 12.57 3.68
C HIS A 433 11.00 12.98 5.07
N PRO A 434 11.52 14.08 5.65
CA PRO A 434 11.11 14.55 6.97
C PRO A 434 9.63 14.95 7.05
N GLU A 435 8.98 15.21 5.92
CA GLU A 435 7.54 15.45 5.83
C GLU A 435 6.68 14.19 6.07
N LEU A 436 7.24 12.99 5.95
CA LEU A 436 6.50 11.73 6.11
C LEU A 436 6.41 11.26 7.57
N VAL A 437 5.98 12.16 8.46
CA VAL A 437 5.89 11.93 9.91
C VAL A 437 4.93 10.77 10.22
N ASN A 438 5.41 9.76 10.95
CA ASN A 438 4.69 8.54 11.34
C ASN A 438 4.18 7.67 10.16
N PHE A 439 4.76 7.80 8.96
CA PHE A 439 4.35 7.03 7.80
C PHE A 439 4.82 5.57 7.83
N ASP A 440 3.87 4.63 7.70
CA ASP A 440 4.15 3.21 7.51
C ASP A 440 4.21 2.84 6.01
N ALA A 441 5.41 2.85 5.46
CA ALA A 441 5.67 2.51 4.06
C ALA A 441 5.27 1.06 3.70
N ASN A 442 5.27 0.13 4.65
CA ASN A 442 5.05 -1.30 4.41
C ASN A 442 3.57 -1.59 4.29
N ALA A 443 2.83 -1.07 5.27
CA ALA A 443 1.39 -1.13 5.26
C ALA A 443 0.85 -0.39 4.03
N TRP A 444 1.45 0.74 3.67
CA TRP A 444 1.13 1.44 2.43
C TRP A 444 1.36 0.57 1.18
N PHE A 445 2.56 0.00 1.00
CA PHE A 445 2.87 -0.86 -0.16
C PHE A 445 1.88 -2.04 -0.27
N ARG A 446 1.60 -2.71 0.85
CA ARG A 446 0.66 -3.84 0.88
C ARG A 446 -0.75 -3.42 0.52
N ALA A 447 -1.20 -2.26 1.02
CA ALA A 447 -2.55 -1.76 0.77
C ALA A 447 -2.72 -1.22 -0.66
N VAL A 448 -1.68 -0.60 -1.22
CA VAL A 448 -1.74 0.03 -2.54
C VAL A 448 -1.78 -1.00 -3.66
N ASN A 449 -1.26 -2.21 -3.42
CA ASN A 449 -1.37 -3.33 -4.34
C ASN A 449 -2.85 -3.74 -4.53
N GLY A 450 -3.45 -3.27 -5.62
CA GLY A 450 -4.87 -3.44 -5.91
C GLY A 450 -5.81 -2.45 -5.22
N GLY A 451 -5.28 -1.40 -4.58
CA GLY A 451 -6.02 -0.28 -3.98
C GLY A 451 -6.25 0.90 -4.95
N GLN A 452 -6.78 2.02 -4.44
CA GLN A 452 -6.96 3.33 -5.10
C GLN A 452 -7.74 3.34 -6.43
N ARG A 453 -8.46 2.26 -6.72
CA ARG A 453 -9.11 2.05 -8.02
C ARG A 453 -10.07 3.15 -8.44
N ALA A 454 -10.75 3.79 -7.50
CA ALA A 454 -11.63 4.90 -7.80
C ALA A 454 -10.87 6.03 -8.51
N PHE A 455 -9.66 6.33 -8.03
CA PHE A 455 -8.79 7.37 -8.54
C PHE A 455 -8.15 6.94 -9.87
N ASP A 456 -7.69 5.70 -9.99
CA ASP A 456 -7.16 5.18 -11.26
C ASP A 456 -8.22 5.24 -12.38
N ASN A 457 -9.48 4.93 -12.05
CA ASN A 457 -10.58 5.01 -13.02
C ASN A 457 -10.85 6.45 -13.50
N LEU A 458 -10.48 7.49 -12.75
CA LEU A 458 -10.64 8.87 -13.23
C LEU A 458 -9.77 9.16 -14.44
N ASN A 459 -8.59 8.52 -14.55
CA ASN A 459 -7.70 8.68 -15.70
C ASN A 459 -8.30 8.19 -17.02
N LEU A 460 -9.31 7.32 -16.95
CA LEU A 460 -10.06 6.85 -18.13
C LEU A 460 -11.09 7.87 -18.62
N LEU A 461 -11.54 8.77 -17.73
CA LEU A 461 -12.55 9.77 -18.03
C LEU A 461 -11.90 11.03 -18.61
N ARG A 462 -12.63 11.75 -19.46
CA ARG A 462 -12.32 13.15 -19.76
C ARG A 462 -12.73 14.01 -18.55
N ALA A 463 -11.88 14.08 -17.55
CA ALA A 463 -12.07 14.96 -16.40
C ALA A 463 -11.39 16.32 -16.63
N GLY A 464 -12.01 17.39 -16.12
CA GLY A 464 -11.33 18.68 -15.95
C GLY A 464 -10.31 18.63 -14.81
N PRO A 465 -9.58 19.73 -14.55
CA PRO A 465 -8.58 19.81 -13.49
C PRO A 465 -9.15 19.49 -12.09
N VAL A 466 -10.43 19.84 -11.88
CA VAL A 466 -11.19 19.49 -10.69
C VAL A 466 -12.20 18.40 -11.07
N ALA A 467 -12.04 17.22 -10.47
CA ALA A 467 -12.94 16.09 -10.65
C ALA A 467 -13.91 15.99 -9.47
N HIS A 468 -15.13 15.49 -9.73
CA HIS A 468 -16.10 15.19 -8.68
C HIS A 468 -16.29 13.68 -8.59
N MET A 469 -16.20 13.15 -7.38
CA MET A 469 -16.35 11.71 -7.11
C MET A 469 -17.35 11.49 -5.99
N GLY A 470 -18.29 10.58 -6.24
CA GLY A 470 -19.24 10.13 -5.25
C GLY A 470 -18.63 9.09 -4.31
N TRP A 471 -18.80 9.31 -3.00
CA TRP A 471 -18.57 8.33 -1.96
C TRP A 471 -19.89 7.65 -1.58
N GLY A 472 -20.01 6.36 -1.90
CA GLY A 472 -21.18 5.55 -1.55
C GLY A 472 -20.92 4.78 -0.27
N GLY A 473 -20.98 5.46 0.88
CA GLY A 473 -20.60 4.93 2.20
C GLY A 473 -21.14 3.55 2.54
N ARG A 474 -20.59 2.94 3.60
CA ARG A 474 -21.05 1.62 4.06
C ARG A 474 -22.45 1.77 4.67
N ILE A 475 -23.50 1.33 3.98
CA ILE A 475 -24.78 1.08 4.65
C ILE A 475 -24.52 -0.05 5.65
N ALA A 476 -24.89 0.15 6.92
CA ALA A 476 -24.77 -0.88 7.95
C ALA A 476 -25.44 -2.16 7.44
N ARG A 477 -24.63 -3.15 7.05
CA ARG A 477 -25.15 -4.37 6.46
C ARG A 477 -25.85 -5.15 7.57
N GLY A 478 -27.18 -5.19 7.52
CA GLY A 478 -27.96 -6.25 8.15
C GLY A 478 -27.53 -7.63 7.62
N PRO A 479 -28.23 -8.72 7.99
CA PRO A 479 -27.93 -10.05 7.44
C PRO A 479 -27.84 -10.01 5.91
N ALA A 480 -26.82 -10.68 5.35
CA ALA A 480 -26.46 -10.54 3.96
C ALA A 480 -27.66 -10.80 3.02
N GLY A 481 -28.09 -9.77 2.31
CA GLY A 481 -29.25 -9.80 1.42
C GLY A 481 -29.22 -10.99 0.46
N GLN A 482 -30.37 -11.59 0.18
CA GLN A 482 -30.47 -12.77 -0.70
C GLN A 482 -30.85 -12.41 -2.14
N PHE A 483 -30.88 -11.12 -2.47
CA PHE A 483 -31.30 -10.63 -3.78
C PHE A 483 -30.25 -9.69 -4.38
N LEU A 484 -30.22 -9.65 -5.70
CA LEU A 484 -29.40 -8.81 -6.55
C LEU A 484 -30.32 -8.02 -7.48
N VAL A 485 -29.82 -6.93 -8.05
CA VAL A 485 -30.50 -6.18 -9.10
C VAL A 485 -29.73 -6.35 -10.39
N GLU A 486 -30.44 -6.78 -11.43
CA GLU A 486 -29.91 -7.03 -12.77
C GLU A 486 -30.51 -6.01 -13.74
N VAL A 487 -29.67 -5.31 -14.47
CA VAL A 487 -30.03 -4.34 -15.50
C VAL A 487 -29.96 -5.04 -16.86
N LEU A 488 -31.10 -5.16 -17.52
CA LEU A 488 -31.26 -5.74 -18.84
C LEU A 488 -30.95 -4.69 -19.92
N LEU A 489 -30.21 -5.08 -20.94
CA LEU A 489 -29.80 -4.23 -22.06
C LEU A 489 -30.62 -4.55 -23.32
N LYS A 490 -30.81 -3.56 -24.19
CA LYS A 490 -31.59 -3.73 -25.44
C LYS A 490 -30.97 -4.71 -26.44
N ASP A 491 -29.67 -4.96 -26.33
CA ASP A 491 -28.95 -5.92 -27.17
C ASP A 491 -29.05 -7.37 -26.65
N GLY A 492 -29.85 -7.61 -25.61
CA GLY A 492 -30.04 -8.93 -25.00
C GLY A 492 -28.96 -9.30 -23.97
N GLY A 493 -28.03 -8.39 -23.66
CA GLY A 493 -27.12 -8.52 -22.53
C GLY A 493 -27.73 -8.09 -21.19
N SER A 494 -26.96 -8.25 -20.13
CA SER A 494 -27.31 -7.78 -18.79
C SER A 494 -26.06 -7.39 -18.00
N GLU A 495 -26.23 -6.53 -17.01
CA GLU A 495 -25.21 -6.13 -16.04
C GLU A 495 -25.81 -6.23 -14.63
N ILE A 496 -25.02 -6.68 -13.65
CA ILE A 496 -25.47 -6.77 -12.25
C ILE A 496 -24.98 -5.54 -11.49
N VAL A 497 -25.85 -4.95 -10.68
CA VAL A 497 -25.50 -3.81 -9.84
C VAL A 497 -24.44 -4.21 -8.81
N THR A 498 -23.32 -3.50 -8.83
CA THR A 498 -22.21 -3.68 -7.89
C THR A 498 -22.13 -2.51 -6.92
N GLN A 499 -21.56 -2.77 -5.75
CA GLN A 499 -21.09 -1.75 -4.82
C GLN A 499 -19.58 -1.87 -4.73
N ARG A 500 -18.89 -0.87 -5.28
CA ARG A 500 -17.42 -0.83 -5.40
C ARG A 500 -16.90 -2.11 -6.08
N ASN A 501 -16.01 -2.83 -5.39
CA ASN A 501 -15.41 -4.08 -5.82
C ASN A 501 -16.29 -5.32 -5.59
N THR A 502 -17.56 -5.21 -5.16
CA THR A 502 -18.37 -6.38 -4.78
C THR A 502 -19.80 -6.33 -5.31
N LEU A 503 -20.47 -7.49 -5.38
CA LEU A 503 -21.91 -7.54 -5.65
C LEU A 503 -22.69 -6.80 -4.56
N HIS A 504 -23.62 -5.93 -4.98
CA HIS A 504 -24.54 -5.31 -4.02
C HIS A 504 -25.67 -6.29 -3.71
N ARG A 505 -25.79 -6.67 -2.43
CA ARG A 505 -26.78 -7.64 -1.95
C ARG A 505 -27.88 -6.93 -1.20
N PHE A 506 -29.10 -7.08 -1.69
CA PHE A 506 -30.31 -6.45 -1.17
C PHE A 506 -31.17 -7.46 -0.41
N SER A 507 -31.95 -6.99 0.57
CA SER A 507 -33.17 -7.70 0.97
C SER A 507 -34.18 -7.69 -0.19
N LYS A 508 -35.20 -8.56 -0.13
CA LYS A 508 -36.22 -8.62 -1.19
C LYS A 508 -36.91 -7.26 -1.38
N ARG A 509 -37.32 -6.64 -0.26
CA ARG A 509 -38.01 -5.36 -0.24
C ARG A 509 -37.14 -4.25 -0.85
N GLU A 510 -35.87 -4.17 -0.42
CA GLU A 510 -34.93 -3.17 -0.96
C GLU A 510 -34.72 -3.36 -2.46
N ALA A 511 -34.56 -4.61 -2.94
CA ALA A 511 -34.37 -4.90 -4.36
C ALA A 511 -35.58 -4.47 -5.19
N GLU A 512 -36.79 -4.78 -4.73
CA GLU A 512 -38.04 -4.41 -5.41
C GLU A 512 -38.24 -2.89 -5.45
N GLU A 513 -38.00 -2.20 -4.33
CA GLU A 513 -38.05 -0.73 -4.24
C GLU A 513 -37.02 -0.09 -5.18
N PHE A 514 -35.79 -0.61 -5.20
CA PHE A 514 -34.69 -0.12 -6.04
C PHE A 514 -34.97 -0.31 -7.53
N VAL A 515 -35.42 -1.50 -7.93
CA VAL A 515 -35.81 -1.81 -9.32
C VAL A 515 -36.96 -0.92 -9.80
N ALA A 516 -37.94 -0.65 -8.93
CA ALA A 516 -39.04 0.25 -9.27
C ALA A 516 -38.52 1.66 -9.56
N ARG A 517 -37.62 2.19 -8.71
CA ARG A 517 -36.99 3.51 -8.92
C ARG A 517 -36.19 3.57 -10.22
N LEU A 518 -35.30 2.59 -10.45
CA LEU A 518 -34.49 2.53 -11.67
C LEU A 518 -35.36 2.51 -12.93
N ASN A 519 -36.40 1.68 -12.97
CA ASN A 519 -37.28 1.59 -14.14
C ASN A 519 -38.05 2.89 -14.40
N ILE A 520 -38.44 3.64 -13.36
CA ILE A 520 -39.03 4.97 -13.52
C ILE A 520 -37.99 5.91 -14.16
N MET A 521 -36.78 5.99 -13.59
CA MET A 521 -35.71 6.85 -14.12
C MET A 521 -35.32 6.51 -15.56
N PHE A 522 -35.22 5.21 -15.89
CA PHE A 522 -34.89 4.75 -17.24
C PHE A 522 -35.94 5.18 -18.24
N LYS A 523 -37.22 5.07 -17.87
CA LYS A 523 -38.33 5.52 -18.71
C LYS A 523 -38.30 7.04 -18.91
N GLU A 524 -38.19 7.81 -17.84
CA GLU A 524 -38.16 9.29 -17.90
C GLU A 524 -37.03 9.81 -18.79
N LYS A 525 -35.81 9.27 -18.61
CA LYS A 525 -34.65 9.66 -19.41
C LYS A 525 -34.74 9.19 -20.86
N SER A 526 -35.29 7.99 -21.10
CA SER A 526 -35.57 7.50 -22.46
C SER A 526 -36.60 8.40 -23.17
N ASP A 527 -37.68 8.77 -22.50
CA ASP A 527 -38.73 9.63 -23.05
C ASP A 527 -38.20 11.05 -23.35
N ALA A 528 -37.21 11.51 -22.58
CA ALA A 528 -36.47 12.75 -22.84
C ALA A 528 -35.41 12.66 -23.94
N GLY A 529 -35.23 11.49 -24.58
CA GLY A 529 -34.25 11.28 -25.65
C GLY A 529 -32.81 11.09 -25.17
N ASP A 530 -32.59 10.90 -23.88
CA ASP A 530 -31.27 10.72 -23.25
C ASP A 530 -31.21 9.43 -22.41
N PRO A 531 -31.39 8.24 -23.04
CA PRO A 531 -31.54 7.00 -22.31
C PRO A 531 -30.29 6.62 -21.52
N PHE A 532 -30.48 5.91 -20.40
CA PHE A 532 -29.36 5.29 -19.69
C PHE A 532 -28.67 4.24 -20.56
N CYS A 533 -27.34 4.21 -20.49
CA CYS A 533 -26.51 3.26 -21.21
C CYS A 533 -25.41 2.72 -20.29
N TYR A 534 -24.85 1.58 -20.67
CA TYR A 534 -23.53 1.12 -20.24
C TYR A 534 -22.52 1.33 -21.36
N THR A 535 -21.27 1.66 -21.05
CA THR A 535 -20.19 1.56 -22.04
C THR A 535 -19.69 0.11 -22.16
N ASP A 536 -19.33 -0.30 -23.37
CA ASP A 536 -19.00 -1.70 -23.68
C ASP A 536 -17.64 -2.16 -23.17
N GLN A 537 -16.68 -1.23 -23.05
CA GLN A 537 -15.38 -1.49 -22.43
C GLN A 537 -15.49 -1.15 -20.95
N SER A 538 -15.48 0.14 -20.59
CA SER A 538 -15.37 0.68 -19.23
C SER A 538 -16.57 0.48 -18.31
N LYS A 539 -17.64 -0.17 -18.78
CA LYS A 539 -18.88 -0.39 -18.01
C LYS A 539 -19.38 0.89 -17.32
N GLY A 540 -19.10 2.05 -17.89
CA GLY A 540 -19.55 3.33 -17.37
C GLY A 540 -21.07 3.39 -17.49
N PHE A 541 -21.76 3.74 -16.42
CA PHE A 541 -23.22 3.75 -16.35
C PHE A 541 -23.73 5.17 -16.16
N GLY A 542 -24.69 5.57 -17.00
CA GLY A 542 -25.30 6.88 -16.89
C GLY A 542 -26.15 7.23 -18.12
N PRO A 543 -26.76 8.42 -18.13
CA PRO A 543 -27.41 8.98 -19.32
C PRO A 543 -26.43 9.05 -20.49
N ARG A 544 -26.95 8.83 -21.70
CA ARG A 544 -26.16 8.81 -22.94
C ARG A 544 -25.32 10.07 -23.12
N SER A 545 -25.87 11.25 -22.82
CA SER A 545 -25.21 12.55 -22.91
C SER A 545 -23.95 12.62 -22.06
N ILE A 546 -24.05 12.23 -20.78
CA ILE A 546 -22.93 12.22 -19.81
C ILE A 546 -21.85 11.24 -20.25
N LEU A 547 -22.23 10.04 -20.72
CA LEU A 547 -21.26 9.05 -21.19
C LEU A 547 -20.55 9.51 -22.47
N ILE A 548 -21.21 10.29 -23.34
CA ILE A 548 -20.56 10.92 -24.50
C ILE A 548 -19.54 11.96 -24.06
N GLU A 549 -19.84 12.76 -23.05
CA GLU A 549 -18.90 13.76 -22.52
C GLU A 549 -17.66 13.09 -21.92
N GLN A 550 -17.87 12.07 -21.09
CA GLN A 550 -16.81 11.38 -20.36
C GLN A 550 -15.93 10.48 -21.24
N PHE A 551 -16.54 9.71 -22.16
CA PHE A 551 -15.83 8.68 -22.95
C PHE A 551 -15.71 9.02 -24.45
N GLY A 552 -16.49 9.97 -24.95
CA GLY A 552 -16.50 10.36 -26.37
C GLY A 552 -16.88 9.21 -27.31
N ALA A 553 -16.16 9.09 -28.43
CA ALA A 553 -16.35 8.03 -29.42
C ALA A 553 -15.54 6.75 -29.13
N ARG A 554 -14.80 6.69 -28.00
CA ARG A 554 -13.87 5.60 -27.70
C ARG A 554 -14.57 4.27 -27.42
N GLU A 555 -15.78 4.32 -26.86
CA GLU A 555 -16.51 3.14 -26.42
C GLU A 555 -17.92 3.10 -27.00
N LYS A 556 -18.43 1.91 -27.33
CA LYS A 556 -19.82 1.76 -27.76
C LYS A 556 -20.72 1.85 -26.52
N ARG A 557 -21.87 2.49 -26.71
CA ARG A 557 -22.89 2.62 -25.66
C ARG A 557 -23.98 1.58 -25.89
N ARG A 558 -24.25 0.78 -24.87
CA ARG A 558 -25.25 -0.28 -24.84
C ARG A 558 -26.44 0.22 -24.05
N GLU A 559 -27.57 0.40 -24.73
CA GLU A 559 -28.74 1.05 -24.14
C GLU A 559 -29.45 0.12 -23.14
N VAL A 560 -29.86 0.69 -22.01
CA VAL A 560 -30.61 -0.01 -20.97
C VAL A 560 -32.06 -0.22 -21.41
N ALA A 561 -32.59 -1.42 -21.16
CA ALA A 561 -33.98 -1.75 -21.41
C ALA A 561 -34.82 -1.64 -20.13
N SER A 562 -34.38 -2.31 -19.04
CA SER A 562 -35.09 -2.33 -17.75
C SER A 562 -34.19 -2.89 -16.64
N ALA A 563 -34.63 -2.83 -15.40
CA ALA A 563 -34.05 -3.55 -14.27
C ALA A 563 -35.02 -4.61 -13.72
N GLN A 564 -34.47 -5.69 -13.15
CA GLN A 564 -35.23 -6.75 -12.49
C GLN A 564 -34.54 -7.26 -11.22
N VAL A 565 -35.33 -7.87 -10.33
CA VAL A 565 -34.83 -8.54 -9.13
C VAL A 565 -34.39 -9.95 -9.48
N ARG A 566 -33.22 -10.35 -8.99
CA ARG A 566 -32.65 -11.68 -9.15
C ARG A 566 -32.25 -12.26 -7.80
N GLN A 567 -32.34 -13.58 -7.63
CA GLN A 567 -31.84 -14.23 -6.41
C GLN A 567 -30.30 -14.26 -6.41
N PHE A 568 -29.70 -14.02 -5.25
CA PHE A 568 -28.26 -14.14 -5.06
C PHE A 568 -27.81 -15.58 -5.21
N GLU A 569 -26.70 -15.77 -5.91
CA GLU A 569 -26.06 -17.06 -6.08
C GLU A 569 -24.56 -16.91 -5.81
N GLN A 570 -24.01 -17.73 -4.92
CA GLN A 570 -22.60 -17.62 -4.48
C GLN A 570 -21.61 -17.67 -5.65
N ARG A 571 -21.95 -18.44 -6.69
CA ARG A 571 -21.20 -18.54 -7.94
C ARG A 571 -20.97 -17.23 -8.69
N LEU A 572 -21.84 -16.22 -8.47
CA LEU A 572 -21.73 -14.89 -9.07
C LEU A 572 -20.68 -14.03 -8.33
N VAL A 573 -20.20 -14.45 -7.17
CA VAL A 573 -19.23 -13.67 -6.40
C VAL A 573 -17.90 -13.55 -7.15
N ALA A 574 -17.31 -14.67 -7.60
CA ALA A 574 -15.99 -14.65 -8.23
C ALA A 574 -15.91 -13.75 -9.49
N PRO A 575 -16.95 -13.68 -10.34
CA PRO A 575 -16.91 -12.76 -11.48
C PRO A 575 -17.02 -11.27 -11.19
N TYR A 576 -17.82 -10.91 -10.19
CA TYR A 576 -18.19 -9.52 -9.93
C TYR A 576 -17.50 -8.94 -8.69
N SER A 577 -16.86 -9.80 -7.89
CA SER A 577 -16.12 -9.41 -6.70
C SER A 577 -14.63 -9.40 -6.99
N ARG A 578 -13.96 -8.31 -6.61
CA ARG A 578 -12.56 -8.09 -6.89
C ARG A 578 -11.79 -7.98 -5.56
N PRO A 579 -10.62 -8.61 -5.44
CA PRO A 579 -9.72 -8.35 -4.32
C PRO A 579 -9.21 -6.90 -4.41
N GLY A 580 -8.85 -6.31 -3.27
CA GLY A 580 -8.32 -4.95 -3.17
C GLY A 580 -9.37 -3.90 -2.80
N GLN A 581 -8.88 -2.68 -2.58
CA GLN A 581 -9.65 -1.54 -2.06
C GLN A 581 -10.18 -0.66 -3.21
N TRP A 582 -11.20 0.17 -2.95
CA TRP A 582 -11.78 1.06 -3.95
C TRP A 582 -11.26 2.47 -3.79
N TYR A 583 -11.35 3.03 -2.59
CA TYR A 583 -10.85 4.37 -2.28
C TYR A 583 -9.48 4.30 -1.60
N ALA A 584 -9.29 3.36 -0.67
CA ALA A 584 -8.04 3.23 0.08
C ALA A 584 -6.90 2.57 -0.75
N PRO A 585 -5.63 2.73 -0.38
CA PRO A 585 -5.15 3.57 0.71
C PRO A 585 -5.13 5.06 0.34
N VAL A 586 -5.31 5.94 1.32
CA VAL A 586 -5.06 7.39 1.21
C VAL A 586 -4.37 7.88 2.48
N LEU A 587 -3.56 8.93 2.37
CA LEU A 587 -3.00 9.63 3.52
C LEU A 587 -3.91 10.77 3.93
N SER A 588 -4.12 10.93 5.23
CA SER A 588 -4.68 12.14 5.83
C SER A 588 -3.63 12.78 6.74
N LEU A 589 -3.68 14.10 6.87
CA LEU A 589 -2.85 14.85 7.81
C LEU A 589 -3.72 15.25 9.00
N ARG A 590 -3.18 15.17 10.22
CA ARG A 590 -3.81 15.74 11.42
C ARG A 590 -2.82 16.60 12.20
N TYR A 591 -3.29 17.66 12.82
CA TYR A 591 -2.45 18.51 13.68
C TYR A 591 -2.06 17.74 14.94
N SER A 592 -0.77 17.66 15.26
CA SER A 592 -0.28 16.85 16.40
C SER A 592 -0.84 17.35 17.74
N SER A 593 -1.04 18.66 17.86
CA SER A 593 -1.49 19.32 19.09
C SER A 593 -2.98 19.15 19.40
N SER A 594 -3.86 19.10 18.40
CA SER A 594 -5.30 18.94 18.61
C SER A 594 -5.84 17.56 18.22
N GLY A 595 -5.12 16.84 17.36
CA GLY A 595 -5.59 15.62 16.71
C GLY A 595 -6.62 15.87 15.60
N ASP A 596 -6.98 17.13 15.33
CA ASP A 596 -7.94 17.48 14.27
C ASP A 596 -7.29 17.32 12.89
N PRO A 597 -8.06 16.92 11.86
CA PRO A 597 -7.52 16.83 10.51
C PRO A 597 -7.14 18.21 9.96
N VAL A 598 -6.11 18.22 9.13
CA VAL A 598 -5.74 19.40 8.36
C VAL A 598 -6.82 19.66 7.31
N ALA A 599 -7.44 20.85 7.39
CA ALA A 599 -8.52 21.26 6.51
C ALA A 599 -8.26 22.62 5.85
N LEU A 600 -8.47 22.70 4.53
CA LEU A 600 -8.37 23.91 3.71
C LEU A 600 -9.76 24.43 3.39
N GLY A 601 -10.19 25.54 4.00
CA GLY A 601 -11.50 26.13 3.73
C GLY A 601 -12.68 25.18 4.04
N GLY A 602 -12.53 24.32 5.06
CA GLY A 602 -13.50 23.28 5.42
C GLY A 602 -13.37 21.96 4.66
N ALA A 603 -12.41 21.87 3.72
CA ALA A 603 -12.07 20.64 3.00
C ALA A 603 -10.95 19.88 3.71
N VAL A 604 -11.25 18.69 4.23
CA VAL A 604 -10.22 17.78 4.76
C VAL A 604 -9.40 17.22 3.61
N ILE A 605 -8.08 17.27 3.74
CA ILE A 605 -7.18 16.90 2.66
C ILE A 605 -6.76 15.45 2.76
N LEU A 606 -6.78 14.77 1.62
CA LEU A 606 -6.32 13.42 1.42
C LEU A 606 -5.27 13.39 0.29
N LEU A 607 -4.33 12.46 0.37
CA LEU A 607 -3.31 12.25 -0.66
C LEU A 607 -3.28 10.79 -1.12
N THR A 608 -3.14 10.59 -2.43
CA THR A 608 -2.96 9.26 -3.02
C THR A 608 -1.49 8.88 -3.19
N ASP A 609 -0.58 9.85 -3.18
CA ASP A 609 0.86 9.60 -3.29
C ASP A 609 1.61 10.26 -2.11
N PRO A 610 2.21 9.46 -1.21
CA PRO A 610 3.05 9.97 -0.13
C PRO A 610 4.22 10.84 -0.63
N LEU A 611 4.85 10.46 -1.75
CA LEU A 611 6.04 11.14 -2.27
C LEU A 611 5.71 12.52 -2.86
N ALA A 612 4.42 12.82 -3.11
CA ALA A 612 3.97 14.13 -3.56
C ALA A 612 3.74 15.12 -2.41
N LEU A 613 3.73 14.68 -1.14
CA LEU A 613 3.35 15.52 0.00
C LEU A 613 4.15 16.82 0.09
N LYS A 614 5.46 16.76 -0.15
CA LYS A 614 6.33 17.94 -0.12
C LYS A 614 5.92 19.01 -1.12
N ASP A 615 5.56 18.60 -2.33
CA ASP A 615 5.11 19.50 -3.38
C ASP A 615 3.74 20.12 -3.04
N HIS A 616 2.85 19.32 -2.45
CA HIS A 616 1.57 19.81 -1.92
C HIS A 616 1.76 20.84 -0.80
N LEU A 617 2.60 20.56 0.20
CA LEU A 617 2.91 21.51 1.29
C LEU A 617 3.51 22.82 0.76
N ASN A 618 4.41 22.74 -0.22
CA ASN A 618 4.97 23.93 -0.87
C ASN A 618 3.88 24.74 -1.58
N ASN A 619 3.00 24.09 -2.34
CA ASN A 619 1.88 24.75 -3.02
C ASN A 619 0.92 25.42 -2.02
N TRP A 620 0.55 24.74 -0.94
CA TRP A 620 -0.36 25.31 0.07
C TRP A 620 0.28 26.52 0.75
N ARG A 621 1.57 26.45 1.06
CA ARG A 621 2.32 27.59 1.62
C ARG A 621 2.35 28.77 0.65
N GLU A 622 2.55 28.54 -0.64
CA GLU A 622 2.49 29.60 -1.67
C GLU A 622 1.10 30.23 -1.78
N ALA A 623 0.04 29.46 -1.55
CA ALA A 623 -1.33 29.94 -1.46
C ALA A 623 -1.69 30.59 -0.09
N GLY A 624 -0.72 30.69 0.83
CA GLY A 624 -0.89 31.34 2.13
C GLY A 624 -1.38 30.41 3.25
N PHE A 625 -1.34 29.09 3.06
CA PHE A 625 -1.71 28.10 4.06
C PHE A 625 -0.50 27.28 4.52
N GLU A 626 -0.08 27.49 5.77
CA GLU A 626 1.11 26.87 6.34
C GLU A 626 0.73 25.73 7.30
N VAL A 627 1.33 24.55 7.11
CA VAL A 627 1.12 23.34 7.92
C VAL A 627 2.46 22.90 8.47
N THR A 628 2.68 23.08 9.78
CA THR A 628 4.01 22.90 10.41
C THR A 628 4.04 21.90 11.56
N ASP A 629 2.91 21.64 12.22
CA ASP A 629 2.79 20.68 13.34
C ASP A 629 1.73 19.64 12.99
N TYR A 630 2.12 18.58 12.28
CA TYR A 630 1.22 17.54 11.83
C TYR A 630 1.87 16.15 11.90
N GLU A 631 1.01 15.14 11.89
CA GLU A 631 1.37 13.75 11.68
C GLU A 631 0.50 13.13 10.59
N LEU A 632 1.02 12.07 9.96
CA LEU A 632 0.30 11.34 8.92
C LEU A 632 -0.53 10.20 9.51
N VAL A 633 -1.72 10.04 8.95
CA VAL A 633 -2.62 8.93 9.22
C VAL A 633 -2.85 8.18 7.92
N SER A 634 -2.36 6.94 7.87
CA SER A 634 -2.60 6.04 6.73
C SER A 634 -3.99 5.41 6.84
N VAL A 635 -4.90 5.78 5.95
CA VAL A 635 -6.21 5.13 5.80
C VAL A 635 -6.04 3.97 4.84
N LEU A 636 -5.81 2.76 5.37
CA LEU A 636 -5.32 1.62 4.58
C LEU A 636 -6.42 0.77 3.94
N THR A 637 -7.63 0.78 4.50
CA THR A 637 -8.75 -0.04 3.99
C THR A 637 -9.97 0.81 3.66
N ASP A 638 -10.85 0.29 2.80
CA ASP A 638 -12.13 0.94 2.49
C ASP A 638 -13.04 1.07 3.73
N ALA A 639 -12.87 0.19 4.73
CA ALA A 639 -13.62 0.29 5.98
C ALA A 639 -13.15 1.50 6.81
N ASP A 640 -11.83 1.67 6.94
CA ASP A 640 -11.25 2.85 7.60
C ASP A 640 -11.61 4.14 6.83
N PHE A 641 -11.59 4.07 5.50
CA PHE A 641 -12.01 5.18 4.65
C PHE A 641 -13.49 5.55 4.86
N ASP A 642 -14.36 4.55 5.03
CA ASP A 642 -15.78 4.80 5.28
C ASP A 642 -16.02 5.43 6.65
N ASP A 643 -15.34 4.96 7.68
CA ASP A 643 -15.45 5.53 9.02
C ASP A 643 -14.88 6.95 9.06
N PHE A 644 -13.78 7.19 8.35
CA PHE A 644 -13.21 8.53 8.16
C PHE A 644 -14.17 9.46 7.42
N MET A 645 -14.71 9.07 6.27
CA MET A 645 -15.62 9.91 5.48
C MET A 645 -16.93 10.22 6.21
N ARG A 646 -17.47 9.27 7.00
CA ARG A 646 -18.61 9.55 7.89
C ARG A 646 -18.26 10.62 8.92
N TRP A 647 -17.10 10.50 9.56
CA TRP A 647 -16.64 11.50 10.50
C TRP A 647 -16.52 12.88 9.82
N VAL A 648 -15.97 12.95 8.61
CA VAL A 648 -15.87 14.19 7.83
C VAL A 648 -17.25 14.82 7.62
N GLU A 649 -18.26 14.03 7.20
CA GLU A 649 -19.62 14.55 6.97
C GLU A 649 -20.35 14.93 8.25
N ASP A 650 -20.26 14.12 9.31
CA ASP A 650 -20.90 14.37 10.60
C ASP A 650 -20.41 15.68 11.25
N HIS A 651 -19.18 16.11 10.91
CA HIS A 651 -18.59 17.37 11.37
C HIS A 651 -18.77 18.52 10.37
N GLY A 652 -19.55 18.33 9.30
CA GLY A 652 -19.87 19.36 8.31
C GLY A 652 -18.71 19.70 7.36
N HIS A 653 -17.72 18.82 7.26
CA HIS A 653 -16.60 18.93 6.33
C HIS A 653 -16.90 18.16 5.03
N PHE A 654 -16.05 18.35 4.04
CA PHE A 654 -15.97 17.50 2.84
C PHE A 654 -14.51 17.14 2.58
N ALA A 655 -14.24 16.12 1.77
CA ALA A 655 -12.86 15.71 1.49
C ALA A 655 -12.41 16.12 0.09
N VAL A 656 -11.13 16.47 -0.04
CA VAL A 656 -10.46 16.71 -1.33
C VAL A 656 -9.20 15.86 -1.39
N VAL A 657 -9.06 15.10 -2.46
CA VAL A 657 -7.87 14.27 -2.73
C VAL A 657 -6.93 15.01 -3.68
N ASP A 658 -5.63 14.98 -3.37
CA ASP A 658 -4.54 15.57 -4.16
C ASP A 658 -4.78 17.05 -4.50
N ALA A 659 -5.16 17.83 -3.49
CA ALA A 659 -5.50 19.24 -3.65
C ALA A 659 -4.29 20.09 -4.05
N LEU A 660 -4.42 20.83 -5.15
CA LEU A 660 -3.55 21.95 -5.50
C LEU A 660 -4.36 23.25 -5.52
N LEU A 661 -3.82 24.27 -4.88
CA LEU A 661 -4.40 25.60 -4.80
C LEU A 661 -3.75 26.55 -5.81
N ASP A 662 -4.55 27.45 -6.35
CA ASP A 662 -4.07 28.60 -7.11
C ASP A 662 -3.44 29.62 -6.14
N PRO A 663 -2.14 29.97 -6.26
CA PRO A 663 -1.48 30.86 -5.32
C PRO A 663 -2.04 32.30 -5.29
N GLY A 664 -2.68 32.75 -6.37
CA GLY A 664 -3.23 34.10 -6.46
C GLY A 664 -4.61 34.24 -5.82
N THR A 665 -5.39 33.15 -5.79
CA THR A 665 -6.78 33.16 -5.30
C THR A 665 -6.99 32.32 -4.04
N GLY A 666 -6.09 31.40 -3.72
CA GLY A 666 -6.24 30.41 -2.65
C GLY A 666 -7.33 29.37 -2.93
N MET A 667 -7.91 29.35 -4.13
CA MET A 667 -8.97 28.41 -4.51
C MET A 667 -8.40 27.12 -5.09
N LEU A 668 -9.19 26.04 -5.04
CA LEU A 668 -8.81 24.75 -5.62
C LEU A 668 -8.60 24.87 -7.14
N ALA A 669 -7.36 24.69 -7.58
CA ALA A 669 -6.97 24.66 -9.00
C ALA A 669 -7.13 23.27 -9.60
N SER A 670 -6.78 22.23 -8.84
CA SER A 670 -6.98 20.83 -9.24
C SER A 670 -7.11 19.89 -8.03
N GLY A 671 -7.73 18.74 -8.26
CA GLY A 671 -7.94 17.70 -7.24
C GLY A 671 -9.27 16.97 -7.41
N VAL A 672 -9.55 16.01 -6.53
CA VAL A 672 -10.79 15.23 -6.55
C VAL A 672 -11.66 15.61 -5.35
N LEU A 673 -12.80 16.25 -5.63
CA LEU A 673 -13.82 16.54 -4.62
C LEU A 673 -14.64 15.28 -4.34
N LEU A 674 -14.53 14.79 -3.11
CA LEU A 674 -15.33 13.67 -2.60
C LEU A 674 -16.58 14.17 -1.89
N ARG A 675 -17.73 13.61 -2.23
CA ARG A 675 -19.01 13.91 -1.56
C ARG A 675 -19.83 12.64 -1.42
N SER A 676 -20.60 12.49 -0.34
CA SER A 676 -21.57 11.41 -0.25
C SER A 676 -22.51 11.45 -1.43
N ILE A 677 -22.73 10.28 -2.02
CA ILE A 677 -23.75 10.08 -3.05
C ILE A 677 -25.13 10.50 -2.50
N GLU A 678 -25.39 10.32 -1.21
CA GLU A 678 -26.66 10.75 -0.59
C GLU A 678 -26.81 12.29 -0.58
N SER A 679 -25.71 13.02 -0.38
CA SER A 679 -25.69 14.50 -0.40
C SER A 679 -25.82 15.09 -1.80
N ILE A 680 -25.33 14.39 -2.83
CA ILE A 680 -25.47 14.76 -4.24
C ILE A 680 -26.94 14.56 -4.70
N GLY A 681 -27.67 13.71 -3.98
CA GLY A 681 -29.05 13.28 -4.27
C GLY A 681 -30.16 14.31 -4.03
N GLY A 682 -29.84 15.51 -3.55
CA GLY A 682 -30.83 16.59 -3.38
C GLY A 682 -31.44 17.08 -4.71
N ASP A 683 -30.75 16.88 -5.84
CA ASP A 683 -31.22 17.31 -7.17
C ASP A 683 -30.93 16.30 -8.31
N LEU A 684 -30.43 15.09 -8.02
CA LEU A 684 -30.34 13.99 -8.99
C LEU A 684 -30.64 12.67 -8.27
N PRO A 685 -31.60 11.85 -8.74
CA PRO A 685 -31.95 10.61 -8.06
C PRO A 685 -30.75 9.66 -8.15
N THR A 686 -30.19 9.31 -6.99
CA THR A 686 -29.00 8.47 -6.90
C THR A 686 -29.33 6.99 -7.05
N PRO A 687 -28.41 6.24 -7.69
CA PRO A 687 -28.66 4.98 -8.39
C PRO A 687 -29.25 3.92 -7.49
#